data_AF-A0A231RMI6-F1
#
_entry.id   AF-A0A231RMI6-F1
#
_cell.length_a   1.000
_cell.length_b   1.000
_cell.length_c   1.000
_cell.angle_alpha   90.00
_cell.angle_beta   90.00
_cell.angle_gamma   90.00
#
_symmetry.space_group_name_H-M   'P 1'
#
loop_
_entity.id
_entity.type
_entity.pdbx_description
1 polymer ?
#
loop_
_entity_poly.entity_id
_entity_poly.type
_entity_poly.pdbx_seq_one_letter_code
_entity_poly.pdbx_strand_id
1 'polypeptide(L)'
;MERKMSRIAKIGLSLLVLLGVIPLLPGKAVEAAEPYVVAPQIVQGYYHGLALVSDGTVWGWGRNDYGQLGDGTGIGKTGTTRVSGLERVKLIGSGIRSGYAVKEDGTLWAWGQNGDGQLGDGTTIERLLPVQITGITGNIIGLSNGLSYHALALTDDGKVWAWGNNDGGGLGDGTTIDRTTPFQVPGVDNVVAVAAGGWHSIALKADGTVWTWGSNDYGQLGDGTTTNRVDPVQVNIGDVMAISAGNFHTLALKRDGTVWSWGRNTWGMLGDSSGYDRHEPVQVSLVNNVKAVAGGGYHSHAVTNDGRVWSWGLNYQGQIGDGTWEWRYIPVEIGVSDVVAVTAGGFSGSAMRSDGSMLGWGLNSGGELGDGTTLERRSPVVTRAVTDATPPAIADREITASGITHSDVTLAWTKASDNMTPSSELEYRVYRIGGNSADTVAAVELGTPLGSYEADISSKQISGLYGGQTYHYAVVVKDKAGKKSVYAKKAVKTLPEPTYIVTYEGNGNTGGEPPLDPFEYWVDEYAEVMDNLGNLEKTDFTFGGWNTLPNGSGVAYAPGDILVMPAANVTLFARWIAGPDTTPPLAAAYDPAPNAVGASVSNPLAISFNELVTAVAGKTITLSRTDGSWEETYAVTDTAKVTVAGARVTIRPSVELERSAEYAVRIDPGAFADAAGNPYAGIAVNTTWRFTTEGEPTAPQSDDATLASLSLTGLGGGAVPLSPAFARLNKLYSASVADAVSSVSVTAATYDSRSSVTASVYGSDGLATVGPILLTSGAPSQQLPLQTGINRIGLNVTAEDGSSLGYDIVVFRAAPSSGGSGGGGGNGGGGGGGSGGGGAGGVPTQPAVGVKATMNGHTLSEIASERETPNGLTVSLRTEAFLERLAAGGDKPTVAIEADRADTNVLLELTGSVVQAMENRSAMLEVRTSYGSYRLPAALLDIGTLAEKVGGSSALDEVLVRITIARADAANTGIPNLVGHPIEFSVSADYKGTNAEIEEFAGFVERVLPIPARTSGVTTVVVLEPDGSVRHVPTRIESIGGRRSAVASSLTNSVYALVAHSAAFPDVENHWAKSEINGLASRLVVRGNDNGAFLPGASVTRAEFAAILTRALGLPERGGESGYADVALNAWYAGAAAQARKYGLVEGDGQGRFRPSAAITREEAAVMLARAMKLTGLNDGTAASESFVSEKLAGFRDAGDVSAWARQALAIGVSERLLQGNQAALLPKNAITRAETAVIVSRLLQRSGLID
;
A
#
# COMPACT_ATOMS: atom_id res chain seq x y z
N MET A 1 -50.60 42.12 -55.10
CA MET A 1 -50.80 42.78 -53.79
C MET A 1 -50.87 41.68 -52.72
N GLU A 2 -49.81 40.88 -52.68
CA GLU A 2 -49.68 39.64 -51.91
C GLU A 2 -48.28 39.67 -51.30
N ARG A 3 -48.16 39.21 -50.06
CA ARG A 3 -46.96 39.21 -49.18
C ARG A 3 -46.75 40.48 -48.35
N LYS A 4 -47.43 40.53 -47.19
CA LYS A 4 -46.89 40.91 -45.86
C LYS A 4 -48.03 40.97 -44.83
N MET A 5 -48.17 39.94 -43.98
CA MET A 5 -48.71 39.96 -42.60
C MET A 5 -49.01 38.53 -42.11
N SER A 6 -47.96 37.73 -41.87
CA SER A 6 -48.07 36.45 -41.14
C SER A 6 -46.80 36.24 -40.31
N ARG A 7 -46.69 36.96 -39.18
CA ARG A 7 -45.64 36.73 -38.18
C ARG A 7 -46.11 36.74 -36.71
N ILE A 8 -47.41 36.67 -36.41
CA ILE A 8 -47.92 36.72 -35.01
C ILE A 8 -48.88 35.56 -34.63
N ALA A 9 -49.16 34.58 -35.50
CA ALA A 9 -50.14 33.51 -35.21
C ALA A 9 -49.61 32.07 -35.42
N LYS A 10 -48.44 31.74 -34.87
CA LYS A 10 -47.92 30.35 -34.76
C LYS A 10 -47.28 30.08 -33.39
N ILE A 11 -47.96 30.45 -32.30
CA ILE A 11 -47.55 30.21 -30.90
C ILE A 11 -48.56 29.34 -30.10
N GLY A 12 -49.68 28.90 -30.69
CA GLY A 12 -50.80 28.34 -29.89
C GLY A 12 -51.17 26.87 -30.05
N LEU A 13 -50.43 26.03 -30.79
CA LEU A 13 -50.94 24.69 -31.14
C LEU A 13 -49.85 23.61 -31.32
N SER A 14 -49.01 23.43 -30.30
CA SER A 14 -48.28 22.16 -30.05
C SER A 14 -48.42 21.70 -28.60
N LEU A 15 -49.39 22.27 -27.88
CA LEU A 15 -49.57 22.11 -26.43
C LEU A 15 -51.02 21.76 -26.12
N LEU A 16 -51.59 20.67 -26.66
CA LEU A 16 -52.82 20.07 -26.11
C LEU A 16 -53.27 18.71 -26.70
N VAL A 17 -52.36 17.77 -27.02
CA VAL A 17 -52.74 16.36 -27.25
C VAL A 17 -51.68 15.43 -26.66
N LEU A 18 -51.55 15.43 -25.33
CA LEU A 18 -51.09 14.27 -24.55
C LEU A 18 -51.35 14.49 -23.04
N LEU A 19 -52.62 14.53 -22.65
CA LEU A 19 -53.02 14.53 -21.23
C LEU A 19 -54.30 13.70 -21.09
N GLY A 20 -54.14 12.47 -20.60
CA GLY A 20 -55.27 11.60 -20.25
C GLY A 20 -54.94 10.11 -20.29
N VAL A 21 -54.06 9.63 -19.41
CA VAL A 21 -54.13 8.39 -18.58
C VAL A 21 -52.84 8.36 -17.76
N ILE A 22 -52.90 8.74 -16.48
CA ILE A 22 -51.83 8.54 -15.50
C ILE A 22 -52.24 7.33 -14.65
N PRO A 23 -51.55 6.18 -14.69
CA PRO A 23 -51.48 5.36 -13.50
C PRO A 23 -50.49 6.04 -12.54
N LEU A 24 -50.88 6.20 -11.28
CA LEU A 24 -49.98 6.60 -10.20
C LEU A 24 -48.76 5.66 -10.21
N LEU A 25 -47.62 6.17 -10.67
CA LEU A 25 -46.31 5.61 -10.39
C LEU A 25 -45.66 6.51 -9.31
N PRO A 26 -45.13 5.95 -8.22
CA PRO A 26 -44.45 6.74 -7.20
C PRO A 26 -43.25 7.44 -7.85
N GLY A 27 -43.06 8.72 -7.50
CA GLY A 27 -42.04 9.58 -8.08
C GLY A 27 -40.66 8.92 -8.07
N LYS A 28 -40.15 8.59 -9.25
CA LYS A 28 -38.72 8.47 -9.44
C LYS A 28 -38.17 9.89 -9.38
N ALA A 29 -37.36 10.14 -8.36
CA ALA A 29 -36.47 11.30 -8.31
C ALA A 29 -35.80 11.45 -9.68
N VAL A 30 -35.76 12.67 -10.20
CA VAL A 30 -34.83 13.00 -11.27
C VAL A 30 -33.46 12.65 -10.72
N GLU A 31 -32.86 11.58 -11.24
CA GLU A 31 -31.53 11.14 -10.89
C GLU A 31 -30.61 12.33 -11.16
N ALA A 32 -30.07 12.93 -10.09
CA ALA A 32 -29.10 14.01 -10.23
C ALA A 32 -27.95 13.45 -11.06
N ALA A 33 -27.57 14.16 -12.13
CA ALA A 33 -26.43 13.77 -12.95
C ALA A 33 -25.24 13.45 -12.04
N GLU A 34 -24.57 12.32 -12.28
CA GLU A 34 -23.47 11.88 -11.43
C GLU A 34 -22.44 13.02 -11.26
N PRO A 35 -21.95 13.25 -10.03
CA PRO A 35 -20.97 14.30 -9.78
C PRO A 35 -19.71 14.02 -10.60
N TYR A 36 -19.32 14.99 -11.41
CA TYR A 36 -18.09 14.91 -12.21
C TYR A 36 -16.91 15.30 -11.35
N VAL A 37 -15.93 14.39 -11.24
CA VAL A 37 -14.71 14.60 -10.46
C VAL A 37 -13.50 14.60 -11.38
N VAL A 38 -12.66 15.62 -11.26
CA VAL A 38 -11.42 15.76 -12.03
C VAL A 38 -10.25 16.09 -11.10
N ALA A 39 -9.04 15.67 -11.48
CA ALA A 39 -7.84 16.13 -10.80
C ALA A 39 -7.70 17.65 -10.97
N PRO A 40 -7.56 18.42 -9.88
CA PRO A 40 -7.38 19.87 -9.97
C PRO A 40 -6.13 20.25 -10.75
N GLN A 41 -6.19 21.39 -11.43
CA GLN A 41 -5.07 21.94 -12.20
C GLN A 41 -4.93 23.42 -11.87
N ILE A 42 -3.71 23.91 -11.93
CA ILE A 42 -3.40 25.34 -11.85
C ILE A 42 -2.61 25.72 -13.08
N VAL A 43 -2.85 26.92 -13.61
CA VAL A 43 -2.02 27.53 -14.64
C VAL A 43 -1.86 29.02 -14.35
N GLN A 44 -0.63 29.50 -14.40
CA GLN A 44 -0.31 30.93 -14.37
C GLN A 44 -0.09 31.40 -15.80
N GLY A 45 -0.93 32.32 -16.25
CA GLY A 45 -0.66 33.12 -17.44
C GLY A 45 0.33 34.24 -17.15
N TYR A 46 0.52 35.12 -18.13
CA TYR A 46 1.43 36.25 -17.95
C TYR A 46 0.87 37.30 -16.97
N TYR A 47 -0.45 37.51 -16.97
CA TYR A 47 -1.14 38.54 -16.18
C TYR A 47 -2.41 38.05 -15.45
N HIS A 48 -2.64 36.74 -15.39
CA HIS A 48 -3.81 36.15 -14.75
C HIS A 48 -3.52 34.70 -14.39
N GLY A 49 -4.26 34.14 -13.44
CA GLY A 49 -4.21 32.70 -13.13
C GLY A 49 -5.55 32.05 -13.37
N LEU A 50 -5.52 30.75 -13.69
CA LEU A 50 -6.70 29.89 -13.76
C LEU A 50 -6.51 28.65 -12.90
N ALA A 51 -7.61 28.17 -12.32
CA ALA A 51 -7.67 26.91 -11.61
C ALA A 51 -8.84 26.07 -12.13
N LEU A 52 -8.57 24.78 -12.35
CA LEU A 52 -9.57 23.75 -12.53
C LEU A 52 -9.83 23.15 -11.16
N VAL A 53 -11.06 23.27 -10.69
CA VAL A 53 -11.50 22.77 -9.39
C VAL A 53 -11.93 21.32 -9.54
N SER A 54 -11.84 20.53 -8.45
CA SER A 54 -12.15 19.10 -8.48
C SER A 54 -13.56 18.74 -8.95
N ASP A 55 -14.51 19.68 -8.94
CA ASP A 55 -15.86 19.54 -9.47
C ASP A 55 -15.99 19.79 -10.99
N GLY A 56 -14.88 20.07 -11.68
CA GLY A 56 -14.84 20.36 -13.11
C GLY A 56 -15.20 21.79 -13.48
N THR A 57 -15.28 22.72 -12.52
CA THR A 57 -15.45 24.15 -12.78
C THR A 57 -14.10 24.87 -12.94
N VAL A 58 -14.08 25.93 -13.74
CA VAL A 58 -12.88 26.75 -13.96
C VAL A 58 -13.06 28.11 -13.31
N TRP A 59 -12.02 28.57 -12.61
CA TRP A 59 -11.98 29.85 -11.93
C TRP A 59 -10.76 30.64 -12.34
N GLY A 60 -10.91 31.95 -12.52
CA GLY A 60 -9.82 32.85 -12.90
C GLY A 60 -9.67 34.04 -11.95
N TRP A 61 -8.49 34.66 -11.96
CA TRP A 61 -8.18 35.90 -11.22
C TRP A 61 -7.04 36.66 -11.91
N GLY A 62 -6.83 37.92 -11.55
CA GLY A 62 -5.82 38.80 -12.14
C GLY A 62 -6.41 39.83 -13.10
N ARG A 63 -5.61 40.28 -14.07
CA ARG A 63 -6.04 41.27 -15.07
C ARG A 63 -7.10 40.69 -16.00
N ASN A 64 -7.99 41.55 -16.50
CA ASN A 64 -9.10 41.12 -17.37
C ASN A 64 -9.37 42.10 -18.54
N ASP A 65 -8.39 42.92 -18.93
CA ASP A 65 -8.62 44.01 -19.90
C ASP A 65 -9.09 43.52 -21.30
N TYR A 66 -8.92 42.23 -21.61
CA TYR A 66 -9.33 41.58 -22.86
C TYR A 66 -10.31 40.43 -22.64
N GLY A 67 -10.86 40.29 -21.43
CA GLY A 67 -11.78 39.21 -21.08
C GLY A 67 -11.12 37.88 -20.73
N GLN A 68 -9.82 37.86 -20.45
CA GLN A 68 -9.06 36.63 -20.13
C GLN A 68 -9.54 35.87 -18.88
N LEU A 69 -10.39 36.45 -18.04
CA LEU A 69 -11.06 35.73 -16.94
C LEU A 69 -12.34 34.99 -17.39
N GLY A 70 -12.83 35.24 -18.61
CA GLY A 70 -13.96 34.51 -19.20
C GLY A 70 -15.28 34.68 -18.45
N ASP A 71 -15.41 35.73 -17.62
CA ASP A 71 -16.59 36.02 -16.79
C ASP A 71 -17.60 36.95 -17.48
N GLY A 72 -17.39 37.24 -18.76
CA GLY A 72 -18.23 38.16 -19.55
C GLY A 72 -17.95 39.64 -19.29
N THR A 73 -16.93 39.96 -18.47
CA THR A 73 -16.54 41.33 -18.16
C THR A 73 -15.13 41.64 -18.66
N GLY A 74 -14.77 42.93 -18.68
CA GLY A 74 -13.40 43.41 -18.90
C GLY A 74 -12.71 43.89 -17.60
N ILE A 75 -13.17 43.43 -16.43
CA ILE A 75 -12.76 43.96 -15.12
C ILE A 75 -11.89 42.94 -14.38
N GLY A 76 -10.67 43.35 -14.00
CA GLY A 76 -9.74 42.52 -13.23
C GLY A 76 -10.26 42.16 -11.84
N LYS A 77 -9.78 41.04 -11.28
CA LYS A 77 -10.19 40.50 -9.99
C LYS A 77 -8.97 40.15 -9.15
N THR A 78 -8.89 40.68 -7.94
CA THR A 78 -7.84 40.29 -6.98
C THR A 78 -8.13 38.97 -6.25
N GLY A 79 -9.37 38.47 -6.36
CA GLY A 79 -9.78 37.13 -5.92
C GLY A 79 -10.37 36.34 -7.08
N THR A 80 -10.84 35.12 -6.80
CA THR A 80 -11.34 34.22 -7.85
C THR A 80 -12.73 34.61 -8.37
N THR A 81 -12.94 34.41 -9.66
CA THR A 81 -14.23 34.51 -10.35
C THR A 81 -14.44 33.26 -11.21
N ARG A 82 -15.68 32.78 -11.31
CA ARG A 82 -16.00 31.57 -12.10
C ARG A 82 -16.04 31.93 -13.60
N VAL A 83 -15.39 31.12 -14.43
CA VAL A 83 -15.51 31.24 -15.90
C VAL A 83 -16.93 30.85 -16.31
N SER A 84 -17.60 31.71 -17.07
CA SER A 84 -19.02 31.54 -17.40
C SER A 84 -19.25 30.47 -18.47
N GLY A 85 -20.26 29.62 -18.28
CA GLY A 85 -20.71 28.67 -19.30
C GLY A 85 -19.81 27.44 -19.53
N LEU A 86 -18.81 27.22 -18.67
CA LEU A 86 -17.95 26.03 -18.70
C LEU A 86 -18.21 25.13 -17.49
N GLU A 87 -18.54 23.87 -17.78
CA GLU A 87 -18.77 22.80 -16.82
C GLU A 87 -18.16 21.51 -17.35
N ARG A 88 -17.84 20.58 -16.45
CA ARG A 88 -17.22 19.28 -16.77
C ARG A 88 -15.92 19.44 -17.56
N VAL A 89 -15.06 20.36 -17.12
CA VAL A 89 -13.74 20.62 -17.73
C VAL A 89 -12.73 19.56 -17.27
N LYS A 90 -11.89 19.06 -18.18
CA LYS A 90 -10.84 18.06 -17.90
C LYS A 90 -9.41 18.61 -17.99
N LEU A 91 -9.21 19.72 -18.68
CA LEU A 91 -7.90 20.31 -18.92
C LEU A 91 -8.05 21.83 -19.10
N ILE A 92 -7.12 22.60 -18.55
CA ILE A 92 -7.03 24.05 -18.75
C ILE A 92 -5.67 24.47 -19.29
N GLY A 93 -5.65 25.59 -20.00
CA GLY A 93 -4.43 26.24 -20.50
C GLY A 93 -4.55 27.75 -20.36
N SER A 94 -3.42 28.45 -20.32
CA SER A 94 -3.38 29.91 -20.21
C SER A 94 -2.27 30.48 -21.08
N GLY A 95 -2.62 31.48 -21.89
CA GLY A 95 -1.66 32.32 -22.60
C GLY A 95 -1.40 33.64 -21.86
N ILE A 96 -0.90 34.65 -22.56
CA ILE A 96 -0.64 35.98 -21.98
C ILE A 96 -1.92 36.63 -21.43
N ARG A 97 -2.97 36.66 -22.27
CA ARG A 97 -4.26 37.32 -22.04
C ARG A 97 -5.39 36.49 -22.64
N SER A 98 -5.27 35.17 -22.58
CA SER A 98 -6.25 34.23 -23.10
C SER A 98 -6.30 32.99 -22.22
N GLY A 99 -7.49 32.45 -22.00
CA GLY A 99 -7.69 31.18 -21.30
C GLY A 99 -8.22 30.10 -22.25
N TYR A 100 -7.91 28.84 -21.94
CA TYR A 100 -8.32 27.67 -22.71
C TYR A 100 -8.86 26.59 -21.77
N ALA A 101 -9.83 25.83 -22.25
CA ALA A 101 -10.37 24.68 -21.53
C ALA A 101 -10.77 23.57 -22.50
N VAL A 102 -10.49 22.31 -22.12
CA VAL A 102 -11.04 21.13 -22.79
C VAL A 102 -12.10 20.53 -21.88
N LYS A 103 -13.30 20.33 -22.40
CA LYS A 103 -14.37 19.64 -21.68
C LYS A 103 -14.19 18.12 -21.75
N GLU A 104 -14.86 17.40 -20.85
CA GLU A 104 -14.87 15.93 -20.80
C GLU A 104 -15.21 15.31 -22.17
N ASP A 105 -16.20 15.89 -22.86
CA ASP A 105 -16.66 15.55 -24.21
C ASP A 105 -15.60 15.77 -25.32
N GLY A 106 -14.41 16.29 -24.98
CA GLY A 106 -13.29 16.50 -25.89
C GLY A 106 -13.32 17.86 -26.61
N THR A 107 -14.34 18.70 -26.39
CA THR A 107 -14.42 20.01 -27.04
C THR A 107 -13.43 21.01 -26.43
N LEU A 108 -12.71 21.75 -27.30
CA LEU A 108 -11.81 22.83 -26.93
C LEU A 108 -12.55 24.17 -26.93
N TRP A 109 -12.30 24.98 -25.90
CA TRP A 109 -12.85 26.31 -25.72
C TRP A 109 -11.73 27.31 -25.41
N ALA A 110 -11.85 28.52 -25.94
CA ALA A 110 -10.90 29.60 -25.69
C ALA A 110 -11.62 30.94 -25.44
N TRP A 111 -10.97 31.85 -24.72
CA TRP A 111 -11.46 33.23 -24.49
C TRP A 111 -10.30 34.19 -24.24
N GLY A 112 -10.58 35.49 -24.28
CA GLY A 112 -9.60 36.56 -24.08
C GLY A 112 -9.20 37.28 -25.37
N GLN A 113 -7.96 37.76 -25.41
CA GLN A 113 -7.37 38.48 -26.55
C GLN A 113 -7.26 37.58 -27.78
N ASN A 114 -7.58 38.11 -28.97
CA ASN A 114 -7.55 37.35 -30.23
C ASN A 114 -6.96 38.14 -31.43
N GLY A 115 -6.21 39.22 -31.21
CA GLY A 115 -5.73 40.08 -32.31
C GLY A 115 -4.88 39.37 -33.37
N ASP A 116 -4.22 38.28 -32.99
CA ASP A 116 -3.29 37.47 -33.78
C ASP A 116 -3.89 36.10 -34.14
N GLY A 117 -5.18 35.90 -33.89
CA GLY A 117 -5.85 34.61 -34.09
C GLY A 117 -5.54 33.56 -33.02
N GLN A 118 -4.95 33.95 -31.89
CA GLN A 118 -4.51 33.06 -30.81
C GLN A 118 -5.63 32.20 -30.21
N LEU A 119 -6.89 32.62 -30.28
CA LEU A 119 -8.00 31.79 -29.82
C LEU A 119 -8.27 30.60 -30.76
N GLY A 120 -7.95 30.71 -32.05
CA GLY A 120 -8.16 29.62 -33.02
C GLY A 120 -9.59 29.49 -33.55
N ASP A 121 -10.45 30.48 -33.28
CA ASP A 121 -11.89 30.44 -33.62
C ASP A 121 -12.21 30.86 -35.07
N GLY A 122 -11.18 31.00 -35.91
CA GLY A 122 -11.28 31.49 -37.28
C GLY A 122 -11.42 33.00 -37.41
N THR A 123 -11.35 33.74 -36.30
CA THR A 123 -11.47 35.20 -36.27
C THR A 123 -10.24 35.85 -35.64
N THR A 124 -10.21 37.18 -35.63
CA THR A 124 -9.25 37.99 -34.85
C THR A 124 -9.95 38.84 -33.78
N ILE A 125 -11.14 38.41 -33.35
CA ILE A 125 -12.02 39.15 -32.43
C ILE A 125 -11.87 38.59 -31.02
N GLU A 126 -11.59 39.47 -30.06
CA GLU A 126 -11.51 39.12 -28.64
C GLU A 126 -12.84 38.58 -28.09
N ARG A 127 -12.76 37.70 -27.08
CA ARG A 127 -13.91 36.99 -26.54
C ARG A 127 -13.97 37.15 -25.03
N LEU A 128 -14.96 37.88 -24.52
CA LEU A 128 -15.18 38.01 -23.07
C LEU A 128 -15.79 36.75 -22.43
N LEU A 129 -16.28 35.83 -23.26
CA LEU A 129 -16.86 34.54 -22.87
C LEU A 129 -16.21 33.42 -23.68
N PRO A 130 -16.10 32.20 -23.13
CA PRO A 130 -15.62 31.02 -23.86
C PRO A 130 -16.31 30.81 -25.20
N VAL A 131 -15.52 30.63 -26.26
CA VAL A 131 -15.96 30.23 -27.60
C VAL A 131 -15.37 28.86 -27.94
N GLN A 132 -16.15 28.00 -28.58
CA GLN A 132 -15.70 26.67 -28.98
C GLN A 132 -14.77 26.76 -30.20
N ILE A 133 -13.67 26.03 -30.15
CA ILE A 133 -12.68 25.89 -31.20
C ILE A 133 -12.92 24.58 -31.96
N THR A 134 -12.84 24.63 -33.29
CA THR A 134 -13.10 23.47 -34.16
C THR A 134 -11.92 23.21 -35.10
N GLY A 135 -11.86 22.01 -35.67
CA GLY A 135 -10.83 21.65 -36.66
C GLY A 135 -9.71 20.73 -36.16
N ILE A 136 -9.65 20.45 -34.86
CA ILE A 136 -8.74 19.44 -34.29
C ILE A 136 -9.42 18.06 -34.36
N THR A 137 -8.71 17.06 -34.89
CA THR A 137 -9.14 15.66 -34.88
C THR A 137 -8.34 14.86 -33.86
N GLY A 138 -9.00 13.99 -33.10
CA GLY A 138 -8.40 13.26 -31.98
C GLY A 138 -8.79 13.88 -30.63
N ASN A 139 -8.57 13.15 -29.53
CA ASN A 139 -8.93 13.62 -28.20
C ASN A 139 -7.77 14.41 -27.59
N ILE A 140 -8.02 15.66 -27.19
CA ILE A 140 -6.99 16.55 -26.67
C ILE A 140 -6.60 16.13 -25.26
N ILE A 141 -5.30 15.88 -25.06
CA ILE A 141 -4.69 15.43 -23.79
C ILE A 141 -3.65 16.43 -23.26
N GLY A 142 -3.26 17.44 -24.05
CA GLY A 142 -2.33 18.47 -23.61
C GLY A 142 -2.61 19.81 -24.29
N LEU A 143 -2.37 20.90 -23.56
CA LEU A 143 -2.43 22.28 -24.05
C LEU A 143 -1.17 23.02 -23.57
N SER A 144 -0.58 23.81 -24.46
CA SER A 144 0.45 24.77 -24.08
C SER A 144 0.27 26.04 -24.89
N ASN A 145 0.30 27.19 -24.23
CA ASN A 145 0.00 28.46 -24.87
C ASN A 145 1.17 29.41 -24.64
N GLY A 146 1.79 29.83 -25.73
CA GLY A 146 3.02 30.57 -25.71
C GLY A 146 2.87 31.99 -25.16
N LEU A 147 3.99 32.52 -24.69
CA LEU A 147 4.10 33.90 -24.20
C LEU A 147 4.19 34.93 -25.34
N SER A 148 3.90 34.55 -26.58
CA SER A 148 3.71 35.49 -27.70
C SER A 148 2.55 35.07 -28.61
N TYR A 149 1.42 34.69 -27.99
CA TYR A 149 0.13 34.56 -28.66
C TYR A 149 0.03 33.43 -29.71
N HIS A 150 0.74 32.33 -29.52
CA HIS A 150 0.48 31.08 -30.24
C HIS A 150 0.04 29.99 -29.25
N ALA A 151 -0.60 28.96 -29.76
CA ALA A 151 -1.13 27.86 -28.97
C ALA A 151 -0.79 26.52 -29.60
N LEU A 152 -0.53 25.54 -28.76
CA LEU A 152 -0.29 24.15 -29.09
C LEU A 152 -1.33 23.27 -28.39
N ALA A 153 -1.87 22.29 -29.12
CA ALA A 153 -2.65 21.20 -28.56
C ALA A 153 -2.01 19.86 -28.92
N LEU A 154 -2.00 18.94 -27.96
CA LEU A 154 -1.57 17.56 -28.13
C LEU A 154 -2.78 16.64 -28.09
N THR A 155 -2.94 15.79 -29.09
CA THR A 155 -3.97 14.76 -29.15
C THR A 155 -3.42 13.39 -28.71
N ASP A 156 -4.31 12.50 -28.28
CA ASP A 156 -4.00 11.17 -27.73
C ASP A 156 -3.35 10.21 -28.73
N ASP A 157 -3.50 10.46 -30.02
CA ASP A 157 -2.78 9.81 -31.11
C ASP A 157 -1.35 10.36 -31.31
N GLY A 158 -0.88 11.23 -30.43
CA GLY A 158 0.47 11.79 -30.41
C GLY A 158 0.73 12.85 -31.49
N LYS A 159 -0.31 13.52 -31.99
CA LYS A 159 -0.19 14.63 -32.96
C LYS A 159 -0.23 15.99 -32.28
N VAL A 160 0.50 16.94 -32.85
CA VAL A 160 0.57 18.33 -32.38
C VAL A 160 -0.20 19.24 -33.34
N TRP A 161 -1.04 20.10 -32.78
CA TRP A 161 -1.79 21.12 -33.50
C TRP A 161 -1.34 22.50 -33.03
N ALA A 162 -1.15 23.44 -33.96
CA ALA A 162 -0.69 24.79 -33.69
C ALA A 162 -1.57 25.85 -34.38
N TRP A 163 -1.73 27.02 -33.73
CA TRP A 163 -2.39 28.22 -34.29
C TRP A 163 -1.97 29.48 -33.53
N GLY A 164 -2.42 30.64 -34.03
CA GLY A 164 -2.11 31.97 -33.51
C GLY A 164 -0.98 32.65 -34.26
N ASN A 165 -0.20 33.46 -33.53
CA ASN A 165 0.93 34.20 -34.08
C ASN A 165 2.04 33.26 -34.61
N ASN A 166 2.68 33.64 -35.72
CA ASN A 166 3.76 32.86 -36.35
C ASN A 166 4.96 33.71 -36.81
N ASP A 167 5.17 34.92 -36.29
CA ASP A 167 6.26 35.80 -36.78
C ASP A 167 7.65 35.13 -36.66
N GLY A 168 7.84 34.28 -35.66
CA GLY A 168 9.07 33.52 -35.43
C GLY A 168 9.13 32.13 -36.08
N GLY A 169 8.06 31.68 -36.76
CA GLY A 169 7.93 30.30 -37.26
C GLY A 169 7.49 29.29 -36.20
N GLY A 170 6.98 29.77 -35.05
CA GLY A 170 6.59 28.94 -33.90
C GLY A 170 5.43 27.97 -34.15
N LEU A 171 4.71 28.10 -35.27
CA LEU A 171 3.65 27.14 -35.65
C LEU A 171 4.20 25.89 -36.34
N GLY A 172 5.42 25.93 -36.90
CA GLY A 172 6.04 24.76 -37.51
C GLY A 172 5.40 24.32 -38.83
N ASP A 173 4.73 25.24 -39.53
CA ASP A 173 4.01 24.96 -40.79
C ASP A 173 4.82 25.29 -42.05
N GLY A 174 6.13 25.52 -41.90
CA GLY A 174 7.03 25.92 -42.98
C GLY A 174 6.89 27.41 -43.38
N THR A 175 6.10 28.19 -42.65
CA THR A 175 5.87 29.62 -42.91
C THR A 175 6.11 30.48 -41.67
N THR A 176 6.00 31.80 -41.84
CA THR A 176 5.94 32.78 -40.75
C THR A 176 4.62 33.57 -40.77
N ILE A 177 3.54 32.92 -41.21
CA ILE A 177 2.21 33.54 -41.37
C ILE A 177 1.30 33.06 -40.24
N ASP A 178 0.63 34.00 -39.58
CA ASP A 178 -0.34 33.72 -38.52
C ASP A 178 -1.48 32.82 -39.00
N ARG A 179 -2.01 31.98 -38.10
CA ARG A 179 -3.15 31.12 -38.38
C ARG A 179 -4.27 31.34 -37.38
N THR A 180 -5.45 31.73 -37.86
CA THR A 180 -6.64 31.90 -37.02
C THR A 180 -7.38 30.60 -36.73
N THR A 181 -6.91 29.45 -37.24
CA THR A 181 -7.50 28.13 -37.02
C THR A 181 -6.42 27.07 -36.76
N PRO A 182 -6.69 26.05 -35.92
CA PRO A 182 -5.77 24.93 -35.69
C PRO A 182 -5.27 24.28 -36.99
N PHE A 183 -3.98 23.97 -37.04
CA PHE A 183 -3.33 23.20 -38.09
C PHE A 183 -2.44 22.12 -37.48
N GLN A 184 -2.39 20.94 -38.08
CA GLN A 184 -1.57 19.83 -37.60
C GLN A 184 -0.10 20.02 -38.03
N VAL A 185 0.81 20.11 -37.07
CA VAL A 185 2.25 20.32 -37.31
C VAL A 185 2.86 19.06 -37.97
N PRO A 186 3.47 19.18 -39.16
CA PRO A 186 4.12 18.06 -39.84
C PRO A 186 5.47 17.68 -39.19
N GLY A 187 5.92 16.45 -39.40
CA GLY A 187 7.27 16.00 -39.02
C GLY A 187 7.47 15.64 -37.54
N VAL A 188 6.46 15.85 -36.68
CA VAL A 188 6.53 15.51 -35.25
C VAL A 188 5.30 14.69 -34.87
N ASP A 189 5.55 13.42 -34.54
CA ASP A 189 4.56 12.43 -34.11
C ASP A 189 5.05 11.69 -32.85
N ASN A 190 4.18 10.83 -32.30
CA ASN A 190 4.43 10.10 -31.05
C ASN A 190 4.79 11.04 -29.90
N VAL A 191 4.19 12.23 -29.90
CA VAL A 191 4.42 13.27 -28.89
C VAL A 191 3.65 12.92 -27.61
N VAL A 192 4.29 13.13 -26.47
CA VAL A 192 3.72 12.88 -25.13
C VAL A 192 3.61 14.16 -24.29
N ALA A 193 4.34 15.22 -24.66
CA ALA A 193 4.18 16.55 -24.07
C ALA A 193 4.54 17.65 -25.07
N VAL A 194 3.93 18.82 -24.92
CA VAL A 194 4.23 20.03 -25.68
C VAL A 194 4.46 21.20 -24.73
N ALA A 195 5.35 22.12 -25.10
CA ALA A 195 5.56 23.38 -24.40
C ALA A 195 5.76 24.52 -25.40
N ALA A 196 5.11 25.64 -25.16
CA ALA A 196 5.18 26.85 -25.97
C ALA A 196 5.90 27.95 -25.18
N GLY A 197 7.02 28.44 -25.71
CA GLY A 197 7.75 29.58 -25.17
C GLY A 197 7.18 30.91 -25.67
N GLY A 198 7.99 31.96 -25.72
CA GLY A 198 7.58 33.22 -26.34
C GLY A 198 7.23 33.00 -27.81
N TRP A 199 8.26 32.73 -28.61
CA TRP A 199 8.17 32.60 -30.07
C TRP A 199 8.68 31.25 -30.58
N HIS A 200 8.83 30.27 -29.69
CA HIS A 200 9.31 28.93 -30.00
C HIS A 200 8.41 27.86 -29.38
N SER A 201 8.44 26.69 -29.98
CA SER A 201 7.65 25.53 -29.62
C SER A 201 8.56 24.34 -29.33
N ILE A 202 8.10 23.45 -28.46
CA ILE A 202 8.83 22.28 -27.99
C ILE A 202 7.86 21.09 -27.99
N ALA A 203 8.31 19.96 -28.50
CA ALA A 203 7.63 18.68 -28.38
C ALA A 203 8.57 17.63 -27.78
N LEU A 204 8.06 16.90 -26.79
CA LEU A 204 8.71 15.71 -26.23
C LEU A 204 8.06 14.48 -26.85
N LYS A 205 8.85 13.65 -27.51
CA LYS A 205 8.40 12.36 -28.05
C LYS A 205 8.47 11.26 -26.99
N ALA A 206 7.69 10.20 -27.18
CA ALA A 206 7.61 9.05 -26.28
C ALA A 206 8.96 8.34 -26.06
N ASP A 207 9.87 8.42 -27.05
CA ASP A 207 11.23 7.89 -26.98
C ASP A 207 12.16 8.73 -26.08
N GLY A 208 11.72 9.89 -25.58
CA GLY A 208 12.49 10.79 -24.74
C GLY A 208 13.32 11.82 -25.51
N THR A 209 13.13 11.94 -26.83
CA THR A 209 13.75 12.99 -27.66
C THR A 209 12.95 14.29 -27.63
N VAL A 210 13.66 15.41 -27.70
CA VAL A 210 13.07 16.76 -27.71
C VAL A 210 13.23 17.38 -29.10
N TRP A 211 12.15 17.95 -29.61
CA TRP A 211 12.08 18.67 -30.87
C TRP A 211 11.65 20.11 -30.63
N THR A 212 12.28 21.06 -31.30
CA THR A 212 12.04 22.50 -31.13
C THR A 212 11.88 23.19 -32.48
N TRP A 213 11.12 24.28 -32.53
CA TRP A 213 11.01 25.16 -33.71
C TRP A 213 10.58 26.56 -33.30
N GLY A 214 10.68 27.51 -34.22
CA GLY A 214 10.39 28.93 -34.03
C GLY A 214 11.65 29.79 -33.90
N SER A 215 11.55 30.87 -33.13
CA SER A 215 12.65 31.81 -32.89
C SER A 215 13.82 31.16 -32.16
N ASN A 216 15.04 31.55 -32.50
CA ASN A 216 16.28 31.02 -31.94
C ASN A 216 17.37 32.08 -31.66
N ASP A 217 17.01 33.36 -31.57
CA ASP A 217 17.99 34.46 -31.44
C ASP A 217 18.92 34.32 -30.22
N TYR A 218 18.52 33.56 -29.20
CA TYR A 218 19.28 33.31 -27.97
C TYR A 218 19.68 31.83 -27.80
N GLY A 219 19.50 31.00 -28.82
CA GLY A 219 19.75 29.56 -28.75
C GLY A 219 18.65 28.76 -28.04
N GLN A 220 17.44 29.30 -27.89
CA GLN A 220 16.32 28.65 -27.19
C GLN A 220 15.84 27.34 -27.85
N LEU A 221 16.21 27.09 -29.10
CA LEU A 221 15.97 25.81 -29.75
C LEU A 221 16.96 24.72 -29.31
N GLY A 222 18.16 25.07 -28.84
CA GLY A 222 19.13 24.10 -28.31
C GLY A 222 19.86 23.27 -29.37
N ASP A 223 19.76 23.65 -30.65
CA ASP A 223 20.31 22.93 -31.79
C ASP A 223 21.77 23.30 -32.11
N GLY A 224 22.46 24.00 -31.19
CA GLY A 224 23.81 24.51 -31.35
C GLY A 224 23.90 25.78 -32.21
N THR A 225 22.77 26.32 -32.68
CA THR A 225 22.71 27.50 -33.54
C THR A 225 21.92 28.64 -32.90
N THR A 226 21.90 29.79 -33.58
CA THR A 226 21.00 30.91 -33.29
C THR A 226 20.06 31.22 -34.46
N THR A 227 19.77 30.21 -35.29
CA THR A 227 18.96 30.36 -36.51
C THR A 227 17.54 29.90 -36.26
N ASN A 228 16.55 30.74 -36.60
CA ASN A 228 15.13 30.40 -36.51
C ASN A 228 14.80 29.19 -37.38
N ARG A 229 13.85 28.36 -36.92
CA ARG A 229 13.42 27.16 -37.64
C ARG A 229 11.91 27.22 -37.86
N VAL A 230 11.48 27.29 -39.11
CA VAL A 230 10.03 27.25 -39.45
C VAL A 230 9.48 25.82 -39.50
N ASP A 231 10.34 24.83 -39.32
CA ASP A 231 10.03 23.41 -39.24
C ASP A 231 10.70 22.80 -37.98
N PRO A 232 10.09 21.78 -37.37
CA PRO A 232 10.66 21.06 -36.22
C PRO A 232 12.08 20.53 -36.44
N VAL A 233 12.99 20.81 -35.51
CA VAL A 233 14.35 20.27 -35.45
C VAL A 233 14.59 19.53 -34.13
N GLN A 234 15.36 18.44 -34.17
CA GLN A 234 15.71 17.70 -32.97
C GLN A 234 16.83 18.37 -32.18
N VAL A 235 16.70 18.40 -30.86
CA VAL A 235 17.72 18.85 -29.90
C VAL A 235 18.62 17.67 -29.52
N ASN A 236 19.92 17.90 -29.36
CA ASN A 236 20.87 16.88 -28.93
C ASN A 236 20.78 16.59 -27.41
N ILE A 237 19.61 16.08 -26.98
CA ILE A 237 19.34 15.64 -25.60
C ILE A 237 18.39 14.43 -25.62
N GLY A 238 18.72 13.41 -24.82
CA GLY A 238 17.94 12.19 -24.66
C GLY A 238 17.48 11.96 -23.21
N ASP A 239 16.66 10.93 -23.02
CA ASP A 239 16.07 10.52 -21.74
C ASP A 239 15.28 11.61 -21.03
N VAL A 240 14.67 12.52 -21.78
CA VAL A 240 13.80 13.56 -21.23
C VAL A 240 12.43 12.95 -20.89
N MET A 241 11.90 13.26 -19.72
CA MET A 241 10.58 12.83 -19.25
C MET A 241 9.57 13.98 -19.14
N ALA A 242 10.03 15.23 -19.01
CA ALA A 242 9.19 16.41 -19.01
C ALA A 242 9.93 17.62 -19.61
N ILE A 243 9.16 18.54 -20.18
CA ILE A 243 9.66 19.76 -20.80
C ILE A 243 8.88 20.96 -20.29
N SER A 244 9.52 22.13 -20.24
CA SER A 244 8.86 23.41 -20.02
C SER A 244 9.58 24.50 -20.81
N ALA A 245 8.84 25.50 -21.25
CA ALA A 245 9.41 26.69 -21.88
C ALA A 245 9.28 27.89 -20.92
N GLY A 246 10.27 28.77 -20.91
CA GLY A 246 10.08 30.17 -20.53
C GLY A 246 9.94 31.06 -21.77
N ASN A 247 10.08 32.37 -21.61
CA ASN A 247 9.90 33.28 -22.76
C ASN A 247 10.98 33.08 -23.84
N PHE A 248 12.24 32.92 -23.41
CA PHE A 248 13.40 32.81 -24.30
C PHE A 248 14.37 31.68 -23.87
N HIS A 249 13.90 30.74 -23.06
CA HIS A 249 14.69 29.60 -22.60
C HIS A 249 13.83 28.35 -22.52
N THR A 250 14.49 27.20 -22.46
CA THR A 250 13.88 25.89 -22.42
C THR A 250 14.42 25.12 -21.22
N LEU A 251 13.56 24.33 -20.59
CA LEU A 251 13.88 23.39 -19.51
C LEU A 251 13.49 21.97 -19.95
N ALA A 252 14.34 21.01 -19.61
CA ALA A 252 14.08 19.58 -19.78
C ALA A 252 14.43 18.83 -18.49
N LEU A 253 13.50 18.03 -17.99
CA LEU A 253 13.72 17.11 -16.88
C LEU A 253 14.05 15.73 -17.45
N LYS A 254 15.21 15.20 -17.09
CA LYS A 254 15.63 13.85 -17.48
C LYS A 254 15.10 12.79 -16.52
N ARG A 255 15.09 11.54 -17.00
CA ARG A 255 14.64 10.35 -16.24
C ARG A 255 15.44 10.09 -14.96
N ASP A 256 16.68 10.51 -14.92
CA ASP A 256 17.57 10.43 -13.75
C ASP A 256 17.26 11.50 -12.67
N GLY A 257 16.26 12.36 -12.88
CA GLY A 257 15.88 13.42 -11.96
C GLY A 257 16.74 14.68 -12.06
N THR A 258 17.59 14.81 -13.09
CA THR A 258 18.37 16.03 -13.38
C THR A 258 17.61 17.00 -14.28
N VAL A 259 17.82 18.30 -14.07
CA VAL A 259 17.24 19.35 -14.92
C VAL A 259 18.31 19.91 -15.85
N TRP A 260 17.93 20.12 -17.10
CA TRP A 260 18.76 20.70 -18.16
C TRP A 260 18.04 21.94 -18.72
N SER A 261 18.81 22.94 -19.13
CA SER A 261 18.29 24.22 -19.58
C SER A 261 19.14 24.78 -20.73
N TRP A 262 18.53 25.58 -21.60
CA TRP A 262 19.23 26.30 -22.68
C TRP A 262 18.44 27.51 -23.16
N GLY A 263 19.07 28.35 -23.96
CA GLY A 263 18.54 29.63 -24.43
C GLY A 263 19.14 30.82 -23.66
N ARG A 264 18.32 31.85 -23.46
CA ARG A 264 18.74 33.11 -22.83
C ARG A 264 19.05 32.94 -21.34
N ASN A 265 20.12 33.57 -20.86
CA ASN A 265 20.58 33.46 -19.47
C ASN A 265 21.01 34.79 -18.81
N THR A 266 20.67 35.94 -19.38
CA THR A 266 21.09 37.27 -18.87
C THR A 266 20.86 37.47 -17.35
N TRP A 267 19.81 36.87 -16.80
CA TRP A 267 19.41 36.97 -15.39
C TRP A 267 19.58 35.66 -14.60
N GLY A 268 20.28 34.67 -15.17
CA GLY A 268 20.48 33.37 -14.53
C GLY A 268 19.32 32.38 -14.69
N MET A 269 18.44 32.58 -15.68
CA MET A 269 17.27 31.73 -15.99
C MET A 269 17.61 30.24 -16.21
N LEU A 270 18.86 29.95 -16.58
CA LEU A 270 19.34 28.60 -16.80
C LEU A 270 19.84 27.91 -15.53
N GLY A 271 20.15 28.64 -14.46
CA GLY A 271 20.56 28.05 -13.17
C GLY A 271 21.92 27.34 -13.21
N ASP A 272 22.73 27.63 -14.22
CA ASP A 272 24.02 26.98 -14.50
C ASP A 272 25.20 27.70 -13.84
N SER A 273 24.94 28.55 -12.83
CA SER A 273 25.91 29.43 -12.16
C SER A 273 26.55 30.50 -13.05
N SER A 274 26.00 30.76 -14.25
CA SER A 274 26.51 31.75 -15.19
C SER A 274 25.42 32.73 -15.65
N GLY A 275 25.83 33.83 -16.29
CA GLY A 275 24.93 34.79 -16.95
C GLY A 275 25.00 34.73 -18.49
N TYR A 276 25.54 33.66 -19.06
CA TYR A 276 25.76 33.51 -20.50
C TYR A 276 24.73 32.60 -21.15
N ASP A 277 24.23 33.01 -22.32
CA ASP A 277 23.29 32.23 -23.12
C ASP A 277 23.91 30.89 -23.53
N ARG A 278 23.06 29.88 -23.69
CA ARG A 278 23.48 28.51 -24.04
C ARG A 278 22.72 28.06 -25.28
N HIS A 279 23.45 27.75 -26.35
CA HIS A 279 22.84 27.30 -27.60
C HIS A 279 22.67 25.77 -27.65
N GLU A 280 23.17 25.07 -26.62
CA GLU A 280 23.01 23.64 -26.41
C GLU A 280 22.57 23.41 -24.95
N PRO A 281 21.89 22.29 -24.65
CA PRO A 281 21.50 21.95 -23.30
C PRO A 281 22.66 21.94 -22.30
N VAL A 282 22.51 22.66 -21.18
CA VAL A 282 23.42 22.63 -20.02
C VAL A 282 22.67 22.12 -18.79
N GLN A 283 23.35 21.39 -17.92
CA GLN A 283 22.73 20.92 -16.67
C GLN A 283 22.58 22.08 -15.66
N VAL A 284 21.43 22.13 -15.00
CA VAL A 284 21.15 23.04 -13.88
C VAL A 284 21.95 22.60 -12.65
N SER A 285 22.60 23.53 -11.97
CA SER A 285 23.46 23.22 -10.82
C SER A 285 22.66 22.98 -9.54
N LEU A 286 23.18 22.12 -8.64
CA LEU A 286 22.75 21.98 -7.24
C LEU A 286 21.34 21.40 -6.97
N VAL A 287 20.56 21.03 -8.00
CA VAL A 287 19.23 20.44 -7.84
C VAL A 287 19.14 19.11 -8.57
N ASN A 288 18.76 18.05 -7.84
CA ASN A 288 18.57 16.68 -8.32
C ASN A 288 17.28 16.10 -7.75
N ASN A 289 16.90 14.88 -8.17
CA ASN A 289 15.67 14.21 -7.72
C ASN A 289 14.42 15.05 -8.00
N VAL A 290 14.38 15.71 -9.16
CA VAL A 290 13.28 16.57 -9.59
C VAL A 290 12.15 15.73 -10.21
N LYS A 291 10.90 16.07 -9.88
CA LYS A 291 9.68 15.48 -10.45
C LYS A 291 8.91 16.41 -11.39
N ALA A 292 9.13 17.73 -11.30
CA ALA A 292 8.45 18.71 -12.13
C ALA A 292 9.30 19.98 -12.33
N VAL A 293 9.14 20.63 -13.48
CA VAL A 293 9.81 21.90 -13.83
C VAL A 293 8.79 22.88 -14.40
N ALA A 294 8.99 24.18 -14.19
CA ALA A 294 8.19 25.24 -14.78
C ALA A 294 9.07 26.44 -15.19
N GLY A 295 8.92 26.89 -16.43
CA GLY A 295 9.59 28.07 -16.97
C GLY A 295 8.65 29.26 -16.98
N GLY A 296 9.02 30.33 -16.27
CA GLY A 296 8.32 31.60 -16.32
C GLY A 296 8.88 32.51 -17.41
N GLY A 297 8.41 33.75 -17.46
CA GLY A 297 8.88 34.72 -18.45
C GLY A 297 10.41 34.88 -18.44
N TYR A 298 10.99 35.03 -17.25
CA TYR A 298 12.43 35.23 -17.04
C TYR A 298 12.96 34.54 -15.78
N HIS A 299 12.30 33.48 -15.35
CA HIS A 299 12.67 32.70 -14.17
C HIS A 299 12.27 31.23 -14.36
N SER A 300 12.70 30.38 -13.45
CA SER A 300 12.50 28.93 -13.53
C SER A 300 12.24 28.36 -12.14
N HIS A 301 11.44 27.30 -12.10
CA HIS A 301 11.13 26.52 -10.90
C HIS A 301 11.36 25.03 -11.14
N ALA A 302 11.72 24.31 -10.07
CA ALA A 302 11.73 22.86 -10.02
C ALA A 302 11.11 22.38 -8.70
N VAL A 303 10.45 21.22 -8.75
CA VAL A 303 9.95 20.52 -7.56
C VAL A 303 10.68 19.20 -7.40
N THR A 304 11.26 18.97 -6.23
CA THR A 304 11.92 17.71 -5.89
C THR A 304 10.92 16.62 -5.47
N ASN A 305 11.35 15.36 -5.46
CA ASN A 305 10.50 14.20 -5.14
C ASN A 305 9.84 14.32 -3.75
N ASP A 306 10.53 14.92 -2.79
CA ASP A 306 10.05 15.23 -1.43
C ASP A 306 9.12 16.46 -1.36
N GLY A 307 8.75 17.05 -2.50
CA GLY A 307 7.77 18.13 -2.58
C GLY A 307 8.30 19.53 -2.29
N ARG A 308 9.62 19.73 -2.26
CA ARG A 308 10.23 21.07 -2.08
C ARG A 308 10.38 21.84 -3.39
N VAL A 309 10.30 23.16 -3.32
CA VAL A 309 10.41 24.05 -4.49
C VAL A 309 11.74 24.79 -4.51
N TRP A 310 12.39 24.73 -5.67
CA TRP A 310 13.62 25.45 -6.00
C TRP A 310 13.35 26.46 -7.11
N SER A 311 13.90 27.67 -7.00
CA SER A 311 13.66 28.78 -7.93
C SER A 311 14.96 29.46 -8.36
N TRP A 312 15.04 29.94 -9.60
CA TRP A 312 16.16 30.74 -10.10
C TRP A 312 15.78 31.67 -11.27
N GLY A 313 16.67 32.58 -11.64
CA GLY A 313 16.45 33.61 -12.67
C GLY A 313 16.17 35.00 -12.11
N LEU A 314 15.51 35.85 -12.91
CA LEU A 314 15.16 37.24 -12.58
C LEU A 314 14.35 37.30 -11.28
N ASN A 315 14.49 38.36 -10.46
CA ASN A 315 13.70 38.52 -9.22
C ASN A 315 13.17 39.95 -8.93
N TYR A 316 13.06 40.83 -9.93
CA TYR A 316 12.64 42.23 -9.68
C TYR A 316 11.25 42.41 -9.08
N GLN A 317 10.36 41.43 -9.23
CA GLN A 317 8.99 41.47 -8.71
C GLN A 317 8.75 40.39 -7.66
N GLY A 318 9.81 39.72 -7.18
CA GLY A 318 9.72 38.67 -6.16
C GLY A 318 9.41 37.27 -6.73
N GLN A 319 9.49 37.08 -8.04
CA GLN A 319 9.15 35.82 -8.72
C GLN A 319 10.00 34.61 -8.31
N ILE A 320 11.13 34.80 -7.61
CA ILE A 320 11.87 33.67 -7.04
C ILE A 320 11.16 33.14 -5.79
N GLY A 321 10.64 34.01 -4.93
CA GLY A 321 9.94 33.62 -3.71
C GLY A 321 10.84 33.39 -2.48
N ASP A 322 12.12 33.75 -2.55
CA ASP A 322 13.11 33.48 -1.50
C ASP A 322 13.19 34.57 -0.40
N GLY A 323 12.25 35.51 -0.37
CA GLY A 323 12.23 36.65 0.54
C GLY A 323 13.07 37.84 0.09
N THR A 324 13.70 37.79 -1.08
CA THR A 324 14.58 38.85 -1.61
C THR A 324 14.07 39.45 -2.93
N TRP A 325 14.79 40.46 -3.44
CA TRP A 325 14.61 41.03 -4.79
C TRP A 325 15.80 40.70 -5.71
N GLU A 326 16.73 39.88 -5.23
CA GLU A 326 17.97 39.54 -5.92
C GLU A 326 17.72 38.40 -6.89
N TRP A 327 18.15 38.56 -8.15
CA TRP A 327 18.09 37.47 -9.12
C TRP A 327 19.12 36.40 -8.79
N ARG A 328 18.86 35.16 -9.23
CA ARG A 328 19.61 33.98 -8.82
C ARG A 328 20.18 33.26 -10.04
N TYR A 329 21.51 33.20 -10.12
CA TYR A 329 22.23 32.41 -11.14
C TYR A 329 22.33 30.92 -10.80
N ILE A 330 22.02 30.56 -9.55
CA ILE A 330 21.94 29.18 -9.06
C ILE A 330 20.56 28.97 -8.42
N PRO A 331 19.99 27.77 -8.50
CA PRO A 331 18.75 27.45 -7.78
C PRO A 331 18.85 27.71 -6.28
N VAL A 332 17.76 28.24 -5.71
CA VAL A 332 17.57 28.40 -4.26
C VAL A 332 16.26 27.78 -3.82
N GLU A 333 16.26 27.05 -2.71
CA GLU A 333 15.05 26.53 -2.07
C GLU A 333 14.26 27.68 -1.43
N ILE A 334 12.93 27.71 -1.62
CA ILE A 334 12.09 28.84 -1.19
C ILE A 334 11.18 28.55 0.00
N GLY A 335 11.45 27.47 0.75
CA GLY A 335 10.76 27.14 2.00
C GLY A 335 9.30 26.69 1.81
N VAL A 336 8.99 26.07 0.68
CA VAL A 336 7.68 25.46 0.39
C VAL A 336 7.85 23.95 0.30
N SER A 337 7.00 23.21 1.02
CA SER A 337 6.92 21.73 1.00
C SER A 337 5.57 21.24 0.48
N ASP A 338 5.45 19.92 0.34
CA ASP A 338 4.22 19.19 0.01
C ASP A 338 3.63 19.57 -1.35
N VAL A 339 4.47 20.09 -2.25
CA VAL A 339 4.04 20.54 -3.57
C VAL A 339 3.86 19.36 -4.51
N VAL A 340 2.68 19.35 -5.16
CA VAL A 340 2.31 18.37 -6.19
C VAL A 340 2.30 18.98 -7.60
N ALA A 341 2.15 20.29 -7.72
CA ALA A 341 2.26 21.01 -8.99
C ALA A 341 2.86 22.41 -8.80
N VAL A 342 3.71 22.83 -9.74
CA VAL A 342 4.26 24.19 -9.81
C VAL A 342 4.02 24.76 -11.20
N THR A 343 3.74 26.06 -11.27
CA THR A 343 3.55 26.81 -12.50
C THR A 343 4.28 28.14 -12.40
N ALA A 344 4.62 28.70 -13.55
CA ALA A 344 5.29 29.98 -13.64
C ALA A 344 4.55 30.86 -14.65
N GLY A 345 4.23 32.08 -14.24
CA GLY A 345 3.70 33.12 -15.10
C GLY A 345 4.81 33.98 -15.69
N GLY A 346 4.45 35.16 -16.21
CA GLY A 346 5.41 36.10 -16.77
C GLY A 346 6.42 36.57 -15.72
N PHE A 347 5.92 36.97 -14.55
CA PHE A 347 6.70 37.49 -13.43
C PHE A 347 6.16 37.03 -12.07
N SER A 348 5.46 35.90 -12.04
CA SER A 348 4.85 35.30 -10.86
C SER A 348 5.08 33.80 -10.86
N GLY A 349 5.16 33.20 -9.68
CA GLY A 349 5.16 31.75 -9.50
C GLY A 349 3.92 31.32 -8.72
N SER A 350 3.47 30.09 -8.94
CA SER A 350 2.38 29.51 -8.15
C SER A 350 2.58 28.02 -7.96
N ALA A 351 2.18 27.51 -6.80
CA ALA A 351 2.29 26.09 -6.47
C ALA A 351 1.01 25.57 -5.82
N MET A 352 0.67 24.32 -6.08
CA MET A 352 -0.40 23.58 -5.43
C MET A 352 0.20 22.53 -4.52
N ARG A 353 -0.21 22.52 -3.27
CA ARG A 353 0.14 21.49 -2.29
C ARG A 353 -0.78 20.27 -2.42
N SER A 354 -0.37 19.15 -1.83
CA SER A 354 -1.14 17.91 -1.78
C SER A 354 -2.52 18.09 -1.16
N ASP A 355 -2.67 19.02 -0.22
CA ASP A 355 -3.95 19.40 0.40
C ASP A 355 -4.86 20.28 -0.47
N GLY A 356 -4.46 20.59 -1.70
CA GLY A 356 -5.19 21.48 -2.61
C GLY A 356 -5.04 22.97 -2.28
N SER A 357 -4.33 23.35 -1.22
CA SER A 357 -4.00 24.75 -0.96
C SER A 357 -3.04 25.28 -2.04
N MET A 358 -3.31 26.49 -2.50
CA MET A 358 -2.52 27.13 -3.55
C MET A 358 -1.74 28.32 -3.00
N LEU A 359 -0.47 28.39 -3.37
CA LEU A 359 0.47 29.46 -3.03
C LEU A 359 0.78 30.28 -4.27
N GLY A 360 0.97 31.59 -4.10
CA GLY A 360 1.41 32.51 -5.14
C GLY A 360 2.52 33.43 -4.65
N TRP A 361 3.42 33.83 -5.54
CA TRP A 361 4.45 34.84 -5.29
C TRP A 361 4.83 35.57 -6.59
N GLY A 362 5.53 36.69 -6.47
CA GLY A 362 5.92 37.55 -7.58
C GLY A 362 4.97 38.73 -7.81
N LEU A 363 4.81 39.09 -9.08
CA LEU A 363 3.94 40.18 -9.56
C LEU A 363 2.51 40.02 -9.08
N ASN A 364 1.92 41.12 -8.59
CA ASN A 364 0.51 41.15 -8.18
C ASN A 364 -0.19 42.49 -8.49
N SER A 365 0.40 43.36 -9.30
CA SER A 365 -0.14 44.70 -9.58
C SER A 365 -1.58 44.73 -10.11
N GLY A 366 -2.02 43.64 -10.75
CA GLY A 366 -3.37 43.42 -11.27
C GLY A 366 -4.15 42.32 -10.56
N GLY A 367 -3.64 41.82 -9.42
CA GLY A 367 -4.24 40.71 -8.67
C GLY A 367 -3.83 39.32 -9.15
N GLU A 368 -2.72 39.19 -9.89
CA GLU A 368 -2.25 37.95 -10.53
C GLU A 368 -2.02 36.78 -9.54
N LEU A 369 -1.85 37.07 -8.25
CA LEU A 369 -1.69 36.03 -7.21
C LEU A 369 -3.02 35.53 -6.64
N GLY A 370 -4.13 36.23 -6.87
CA GLY A 370 -5.44 35.81 -6.36
C GLY A 370 -5.55 35.83 -4.83
N ASP A 371 -4.68 36.56 -4.13
CA ASP A 371 -4.63 36.64 -2.66
C ASP A 371 -5.62 37.68 -2.08
N GLY A 372 -6.38 38.35 -2.94
CA GLY A 372 -7.30 39.44 -2.60
C GLY A 372 -6.62 40.80 -2.51
N THR A 373 -5.32 40.89 -2.83
CA THR A 373 -4.55 42.14 -2.79
C THR A 373 -3.99 42.48 -4.17
N THR A 374 -3.28 43.61 -4.25
CA THR A 374 -2.49 44.01 -5.42
C THR A 374 -1.01 44.19 -5.08
N LEU A 375 -0.55 43.58 -3.98
CA LEU A 375 0.81 43.75 -3.46
C LEU A 375 1.70 42.60 -3.94
N GLU A 376 2.85 42.94 -4.53
CA GLU A 376 3.84 41.95 -4.92
C GLU A 376 4.34 41.16 -3.71
N ARG A 377 4.68 39.89 -3.93
CA ARG A 377 5.06 38.97 -2.86
C ARG A 377 6.43 38.37 -3.15
N ARG A 378 7.43 38.75 -2.37
CA ARG A 378 8.77 38.15 -2.43
C ARG A 378 8.88 36.81 -1.71
N SER A 379 7.82 36.37 -1.05
CA SER A 379 7.72 35.06 -0.40
C SER A 379 6.34 34.46 -0.72
N PRO A 380 6.23 33.13 -0.88
CA PRO A 380 4.97 32.42 -1.10
C PRO A 380 3.89 32.84 -0.10
N VAL A 381 2.71 33.20 -0.61
CA VAL A 381 1.51 33.50 0.18
C VAL A 381 0.36 32.59 -0.25
N VAL A 382 -0.49 32.21 0.70
CA VAL A 382 -1.72 31.47 0.40
C VAL A 382 -2.66 32.35 -0.43
N THR A 383 -3.12 31.82 -1.55
CA THR A 383 -4.09 32.45 -2.44
C THR A 383 -5.52 32.20 -1.93
N ARG A 384 -6.52 32.86 -2.54
CA ARG A 384 -7.94 32.57 -2.26
C ARG A 384 -8.55 31.51 -3.18
N ALA A 385 -7.75 30.86 -4.02
CA ALA A 385 -8.23 29.80 -4.89
C ALA A 385 -8.49 28.52 -4.10
N VAL A 386 -9.64 27.89 -4.35
CA VAL A 386 -10.00 26.59 -3.81
C VAL A 386 -9.91 25.60 -4.96
N THR A 387 -8.97 24.66 -4.89
CA THR A 387 -8.80 23.64 -5.93
C THR A 387 -9.56 22.36 -5.60
N ASP A 388 -9.84 22.13 -4.31
CA ASP A 388 -10.66 21.03 -3.84
C ASP A 388 -12.04 21.49 -3.32
N ALA A 389 -13.09 21.10 -4.05
CA ALA A 389 -14.49 21.34 -3.70
C ALA A 389 -15.24 20.07 -3.28
N THR A 390 -14.63 18.90 -3.40
CA THR A 390 -15.26 17.60 -3.20
C THR A 390 -15.05 17.13 -1.76
N PRO A 391 -16.10 16.75 -1.03
CA PRO A 391 -15.92 16.22 0.32
C PRO A 391 -15.46 14.75 0.31
N PRO A 392 -14.89 14.24 1.42
CA PRO A 392 -14.44 12.86 1.50
C PRO A 392 -15.57 11.89 1.18
N ALA A 393 -15.31 10.94 0.28
CA ALA A 393 -16.25 9.90 -0.10
C ALA A 393 -16.27 8.79 0.96
N ILE A 394 -17.47 8.49 1.46
CA ILE A 394 -17.71 7.41 2.42
C ILE A 394 -18.38 6.26 1.67
N ALA A 395 -17.62 5.21 1.38
CA ALA A 395 -18.11 4.04 0.62
C ALA A 395 -19.20 3.28 1.38
N ASP A 396 -18.98 3.09 2.68
CA ASP A 396 -19.97 2.55 3.60
C ASP A 396 -20.17 3.56 4.75
N ARG A 397 -21.40 4.06 4.85
CA ARG A 397 -21.77 5.04 5.88
C ARG A 397 -22.01 4.39 7.23
N GLU A 398 -21.91 3.06 7.36
CA GLU A 398 -22.17 2.35 8.60
C GLU A 398 -21.13 2.64 9.69
N ILE A 399 -21.63 2.80 10.92
CA ILE A 399 -20.83 2.77 12.15
C ILE A 399 -21.23 1.50 12.90
N THR A 400 -20.25 0.71 13.29
CA THR A 400 -20.43 -0.47 14.14
C THR A 400 -20.12 -0.12 15.60
N ALA A 401 -20.69 -0.88 16.52
CA ALA A 401 -20.47 -0.71 17.95
C ALA A 401 -20.15 -2.06 18.57
N SER A 402 -19.09 -2.11 19.37
CA SER A 402 -18.59 -3.29 20.07
C SER A 402 -18.09 -2.92 21.47
N GLY A 403 -17.73 -3.92 22.28
CA GLY A 403 -17.25 -3.66 23.65
C GLY A 403 -18.25 -2.90 24.52
N ILE A 404 -19.56 -3.14 24.30
CA ILE A 404 -20.63 -2.42 25.00
C ILE A 404 -20.71 -2.93 26.43
N THR A 405 -20.40 -2.07 27.40
CA THR A 405 -20.58 -2.34 28.83
C THR A 405 -21.69 -1.43 29.39
N HIS A 406 -21.82 -1.35 30.71
CA HIS A 406 -22.68 -0.35 31.35
C HIS A 406 -22.09 1.07 31.24
N SER A 407 -20.77 1.20 31.06
CA SER A 407 -20.03 2.48 31.07
C SER A 407 -19.29 2.82 29.78
N ASP A 408 -19.13 1.85 28.86
CA ASP A 408 -18.24 1.97 27.71
C ASP A 408 -18.86 1.45 26.41
N VAL A 409 -18.41 2.02 25.29
CA VAL A 409 -18.65 1.51 23.94
C VAL A 409 -17.44 1.83 23.06
N THR A 410 -17.08 0.90 22.18
CA THR A 410 -16.16 1.16 21.07
C THR A 410 -16.95 1.30 19.78
N LEU A 411 -16.81 2.44 19.12
CA LEU A 411 -17.36 2.67 17.79
C LEU A 411 -16.27 2.38 16.75
N ALA A 412 -16.64 1.79 15.62
CA ALA A 412 -15.76 1.59 14.47
C ALA A 412 -16.47 1.92 13.15
N TRP A 413 -15.69 2.33 12.15
CA TRP A 413 -16.18 2.70 10.82
C TRP A 413 -15.10 2.45 9.76
N THR A 414 -15.52 2.20 8.52
CA THR A 414 -14.61 2.13 7.38
C THR A 414 -14.07 3.52 7.08
N LYS A 415 -12.75 3.67 6.87
CA LYS A 415 -12.17 4.98 6.52
C LYS A 415 -12.73 5.48 5.19
N ALA A 416 -12.92 6.80 5.11
CA ALA A 416 -13.28 7.46 3.87
C ALA A 416 -12.09 7.52 2.92
N SER A 417 -12.40 7.75 1.65
CA SER A 417 -11.42 8.08 0.61
C SER A 417 -11.67 9.49 0.10
N ASP A 418 -10.64 10.17 -0.36
CA ASP A 418 -10.79 11.48 -0.97
C ASP A 418 -9.92 11.59 -2.25
N ASN A 419 -10.29 12.50 -3.14
CA ASN A 419 -9.58 12.66 -4.42
C ASN A 419 -8.28 13.46 -4.29
N MET A 420 -8.11 14.24 -3.22
CA MET A 420 -6.92 15.05 -2.97
C MET A 420 -6.22 14.65 -1.66
N THR A 421 -6.99 14.45 -0.58
CA THR A 421 -6.43 14.10 0.72
C THR A 421 -6.25 12.58 0.86
N PRO A 422 -5.02 12.08 1.09
CA PRO A 422 -4.81 10.66 1.36
C PRO A 422 -5.66 10.19 2.54
N SER A 423 -6.16 8.94 2.51
CA SER A 423 -6.99 8.41 3.61
C SER A 423 -6.31 8.44 4.98
N SER A 424 -4.98 8.37 5.02
CA SER A 424 -4.17 8.50 6.25
C SER A 424 -4.12 9.92 6.81
N GLU A 425 -4.47 10.93 6.02
CA GLU A 425 -4.51 12.33 6.42
C GLU A 425 -5.92 12.86 6.67
N LEU A 426 -6.94 12.07 6.34
CA LEU A 426 -8.33 12.39 6.66
C LEU A 426 -8.51 12.39 8.18
N GLU A 427 -9.16 13.45 8.66
CA GLU A 427 -9.38 13.65 10.08
C GLU A 427 -10.83 13.32 10.45
N TYR A 428 -11.00 12.54 11.51
CA TYR A 428 -12.32 12.10 11.97
C TYR A 428 -12.61 12.68 13.34
N ARG A 429 -13.89 12.96 13.59
CA ARG A 429 -14.36 13.37 14.90
C ARG A 429 -15.71 12.72 15.21
N VAL A 430 -15.81 12.15 16.39
CA VAL A 430 -17.04 11.54 16.90
C VAL A 430 -17.87 12.60 17.62
N TYR A 431 -19.18 12.59 17.37
CA TYR A 431 -20.15 13.45 18.03
C TYR A 431 -21.21 12.60 18.73
N ARG A 432 -21.58 13.01 19.94
CA ARG A 432 -22.80 12.56 20.62
C ARG A 432 -23.94 13.51 20.26
N ILE A 433 -24.99 12.98 19.64
CA ILE A 433 -26.09 13.78 19.07
C ILE A 433 -27.40 13.58 19.84
N GLY A 434 -28.24 14.62 19.87
CA GLY A 434 -29.56 14.59 20.52
C GLY A 434 -30.65 14.07 19.57
N GLY A 435 -31.01 12.79 19.67
CA GLY A 435 -32.15 12.21 18.96
C GLY A 435 -31.94 11.95 17.46
N ASN A 436 -33.06 11.77 16.74
CA ASN A 436 -33.11 11.05 15.45
C ASN A 436 -32.85 11.90 14.18
N SER A 437 -32.52 13.18 14.26
CA SER A 437 -32.62 14.11 13.10
C SER A 437 -31.30 14.65 12.52
N ALA A 438 -30.15 14.04 12.81
CA ALA A 438 -28.84 14.55 12.37
C ALA A 438 -28.18 13.69 11.28
N ASP A 439 -28.60 13.87 10.03
CA ASP A 439 -28.04 13.16 8.85
C ASP A 439 -27.17 14.08 7.96
N THR A 440 -26.97 15.34 8.36
CA THR A 440 -26.09 16.31 7.67
C THR A 440 -24.94 16.71 8.58
N VAL A 441 -23.81 17.11 7.99
CA VAL A 441 -22.64 17.62 8.75
C VAL A 441 -23.07 18.74 9.70
N ALA A 442 -23.83 19.72 9.21
CA ALA A 442 -24.29 20.85 10.02
C ALA A 442 -25.15 20.40 11.22
N ALA A 443 -26.01 19.40 11.04
CA ALA A 443 -26.84 18.89 12.12
C ALA A 443 -26.03 18.07 13.15
N VAL A 444 -25.04 17.30 12.71
CA VAL A 444 -24.17 16.52 13.60
C VAL A 444 -23.24 17.42 14.40
N GLU A 445 -22.73 18.50 13.80
CA GLU A 445 -21.83 19.44 14.48
C GLU A 445 -22.53 20.31 15.55
N LEU A 446 -23.86 20.29 15.63
CA LEU A 446 -24.62 20.84 16.78
C LEU A 446 -24.58 19.94 18.02
N GLY A 447 -24.17 18.67 17.87
CA GLY A 447 -24.00 17.72 18.97
C GLY A 447 -22.79 18.01 19.85
N THR A 448 -22.61 17.20 20.89
CA THR A 448 -21.42 17.29 21.76
C THR A 448 -20.24 16.56 21.11
N PRO A 449 -19.13 17.25 20.76
CA PRO A 449 -17.96 16.58 20.23
C PRO A 449 -17.24 15.75 21.30
N LEU A 450 -16.78 14.55 20.94
CA LEU A 450 -16.05 13.63 21.81
C LEU A 450 -14.56 13.61 21.42
N GLY A 451 -13.83 14.66 21.78
CA GLY A 451 -12.41 14.85 21.43
C GLY A 451 -12.19 15.88 20.32
N SER A 452 -10.97 15.97 19.78
CA SER A 452 -10.61 16.78 18.61
C SER A 452 -10.78 15.98 17.30
N TYR A 453 -10.54 16.62 16.16
CA TYR A 453 -10.33 15.88 14.91
C TYR A 453 -9.00 15.11 15.02
N GLU A 454 -9.03 13.82 14.68
CA GLU A 454 -7.89 12.90 14.77
C GLU A 454 -7.65 12.26 13.39
N ALA A 455 -6.41 12.31 12.90
CA ALA A 455 -6.04 11.73 11.62
C ALA A 455 -5.96 10.21 11.72
N ASP A 456 -6.27 9.53 10.61
CA ASP A 456 -6.05 8.10 10.41
C ASP A 456 -6.75 7.15 11.41
N ILE A 457 -7.83 7.58 12.05
CA ILE A 457 -8.61 6.72 12.95
C ILE A 457 -9.80 6.08 12.23
N SER A 458 -10.08 4.83 12.58
CA SER A 458 -11.28 4.08 12.15
C SER A 458 -12.10 3.57 13.34
N SER A 459 -11.70 3.92 14.56
CA SER A 459 -12.40 3.53 15.77
C SER A 459 -12.18 4.53 16.91
N LYS A 460 -13.14 4.61 17.83
CA LYS A 460 -13.04 5.41 19.06
C LYS A 460 -13.72 4.70 20.21
N GLN A 461 -13.02 4.52 21.32
CA GLN A 461 -13.61 4.11 22.59
C GLN A 461 -14.20 5.33 23.32
N ILE A 462 -15.39 5.16 23.86
CA ILE A 462 -16.14 6.17 24.60
C ILE A 462 -16.44 5.58 25.98
N SER A 463 -16.03 6.30 27.03
CA SER A 463 -16.15 5.90 28.43
C SER A 463 -16.99 6.89 29.24
N GLY A 464 -17.39 6.51 30.44
CA GLY A 464 -18.17 7.35 31.35
C GLY A 464 -19.64 7.47 30.96
N LEU A 465 -20.20 6.41 30.36
CA LEU A 465 -21.63 6.28 30.06
C LEU A 465 -22.39 5.75 31.29
N TYR A 466 -23.72 5.91 31.26
CA TYR A 466 -24.63 5.34 32.26
C TYR A 466 -25.26 4.05 31.73
N GLY A 467 -25.46 3.06 32.61
CA GLY A 467 -26.01 1.78 32.22
C GLY A 467 -27.49 1.85 31.82
N GLY A 468 -27.91 0.97 30.91
CA GLY A 468 -29.28 0.84 30.43
C GLY A 468 -29.78 1.98 29.51
N GLN A 469 -28.94 2.99 29.22
CA GLN A 469 -29.30 4.15 28.41
C GLN A 469 -29.00 3.93 26.92
N THR A 470 -29.72 4.65 26.06
CA THR A 470 -29.44 4.67 24.61
C THR A 470 -28.74 5.98 24.23
N TYR A 471 -27.57 5.87 23.63
CA TYR A 471 -26.78 6.98 23.11
C TYR A 471 -26.79 6.97 21.59
N HIS A 472 -26.80 8.16 20.98
CA HIS A 472 -26.72 8.34 19.54
C HIS A 472 -25.40 9.00 19.17
N TYR A 473 -24.67 8.38 18.24
CA TYR A 473 -23.38 8.84 17.77
C TYR A 473 -23.39 9.07 16.26
N ALA A 474 -22.55 9.97 15.81
CA ALA A 474 -22.21 10.16 14.41
C ALA A 474 -20.73 10.52 14.28
N VAL A 475 -20.15 10.21 13.13
CA VAL A 475 -18.76 10.52 12.82
C VAL A 475 -18.75 11.54 11.69
N VAL A 476 -17.98 12.60 11.83
CA VAL A 476 -17.68 13.54 10.74
C VAL A 476 -16.25 13.29 10.31
N VAL A 477 -16.05 13.10 9.02
CA VAL A 477 -14.73 13.09 8.38
C VAL A 477 -14.51 14.41 7.67
N LYS A 478 -13.29 14.92 7.74
CA LYS A 478 -12.87 16.18 7.14
C LYS A 478 -11.56 15.97 6.39
N ASP A 479 -11.48 16.49 5.17
CA ASP A 479 -10.22 16.56 4.43
C ASP A 479 -9.34 17.73 4.90
N LYS A 480 -8.16 17.88 4.30
CA LYS A 480 -7.25 18.99 4.59
C LYS A 480 -7.76 20.33 4.05
N ALA A 481 -8.58 20.34 3.00
CA ALA A 481 -9.24 21.52 2.47
C ALA A 481 -10.43 22.01 3.35
N GLY A 482 -10.81 21.23 4.36
CA GLY A 482 -11.89 21.50 5.29
C GLY A 482 -13.28 21.09 4.82
N LYS A 483 -13.44 20.39 3.68
CA LYS A 483 -14.73 19.80 3.31
C LYS A 483 -15.00 18.58 4.16
N LYS A 484 -16.27 18.32 4.38
CA LYS A 484 -16.74 17.39 5.40
C LYS A 484 -17.79 16.46 4.83
N SER A 485 -17.70 15.20 5.26
CA SER A 485 -18.74 14.20 5.10
C SER A 485 -19.11 13.64 6.46
N VAL A 486 -20.32 13.10 6.57
CA VAL A 486 -20.84 12.55 7.81
C VAL A 486 -21.21 11.10 7.58
N TYR A 487 -20.89 10.21 8.52
CA TYR A 487 -21.33 8.81 8.52
C TYR A 487 -22.79 8.72 8.96
N ALA A 488 -23.44 7.58 8.69
CA ALA A 488 -24.77 7.31 9.21
C ALA A 488 -24.73 7.19 10.73
N LYS A 489 -25.73 7.77 11.39
CA LYS A 489 -25.85 7.72 12.85
C LYS A 489 -25.91 6.29 13.39
N LYS A 490 -25.39 6.07 14.59
CA LYS A 490 -25.50 4.81 15.34
C LYS A 490 -26.17 5.04 16.69
N ALA A 491 -27.26 4.32 16.93
CA ALA A 491 -27.83 4.17 18.26
C ALA A 491 -27.16 2.99 18.96
N VAL A 492 -26.70 3.18 20.19
CA VAL A 492 -26.10 2.14 21.03
C VAL A 492 -26.79 2.17 22.39
N LYS A 493 -27.31 1.00 22.82
CA LYS A 493 -27.85 0.83 24.16
C LYS A 493 -26.80 0.18 25.05
N THR A 494 -26.39 0.84 26.13
CA THR A 494 -25.48 0.28 27.13
C THR A 494 -26.13 -0.89 27.87
N LEU A 495 -25.31 -1.79 28.39
CA LEU A 495 -25.82 -2.85 29.27
C LEU A 495 -26.44 -2.22 30.53
N PRO A 496 -27.45 -2.85 31.15
CA PRO A 496 -27.92 -2.43 32.47
C PRO A 496 -26.76 -2.40 33.46
N GLU A 497 -26.84 -1.54 34.48
CA GLU A 497 -25.88 -1.61 35.57
C GLU A 497 -25.99 -3.00 36.25
N PRO A 498 -24.89 -3.57 36.76
CA PRO A 498 -24.95 -4.82 37.52
C PRO A 498 -25.57 -4.57 38.90
N THR A 499 -26.43 -5.49 39.35
CA THR A 499 -26.95 -5.56 40.73
C THR A 499 -26.23 -6.64 41.54
N TYR A 500 -26.18 -6.49 42.85
CA TYR A 500 -25.43 -7.32 43.79
C TYR A 500 -26.30 -7.70 45.00
N ILE A 501 -26.02 -8.82 45.64
CA ILE A 501 -26.78 -9.32 46.79
C ILE A 501 -25.96 -9.36 48.08
N VAL A 502 -26.64 -9.27 49.21
CA VAL A 502 -26.08 -9.51 50.54
C VAL A 502 -26.48 -10.90 51.02
N THR A 503 -25.50 -11.72 51.40
CA THR A 503 -25.71 -13.06 51.96
C THR A 503 -25.23 -13.10 53.40
N TYR A 504 -26.00 -13.70 54.31
CA TYR A 504 -25.62 -13.86 55.72
C TYR A 504 -25.17 -15.29 56.03
N GLU A 505 -24.10 -15.43 56.82
CA GLU A 505 -23.51 -16.73 57.19
C GLU A 505 -23.26 -16.79 58.72
N GLY A 506 -23.65 -17.90 59.36
CA GLY A 506 -23.71 -18.03 60.83
C GLY A 506 -22.35 -18.12 61.51
N ASN A 507 -21.27 -18.30 60.75
CA ASN A 507 -19.88 -18.22 61.17
C ASN A 507 -19.53 -19.11 62.37
N GLY A 508 -19.84 -20.39 62.21
CA GLY A 508 -19.63 -21.42 63.22
C GLY A 508 -20.54 -21.25 64.44
N ASN A 509 -21.75 -20.75 64.24
CA ASN A 509 -22.81 -20.75 65.24
C ASN A 509 -23.10 -22.18 65.70
N THR A 510 -23.50 -22.31 66.97
CA THR A 510 -23.85 -23.59 67.59
C THR A 510 -25.37 -23.80 67.66
N GLY A 511 -26.16 -22.80 67.25
CA GLY A 511 -27.62 -22.83 67.13
C GLY A 511 -28.15 -21.64 66.31
N GLY A 512 -29.39 -21.71 65.84
CA GLY A 512 -30.04 -20.71 64.98
C GLY A 512 -29.71 -20.85 63.48
N GLU A 513 -30.39 -20.08 62.63
CA GLU A 513 -30.14 -20.00 61.17
C GLU A 513 -29.85 -18.54 60.74
N PRO A 514 -28.99 -18.29 59.74
CA PRO A 514 -28.75 -16.92 59.25
C PRO A 514 -30.00 -16.31 58.58
N PRO A 515 -30.21 -14.98 58.67
CA PRO A 515 -31.30 -14.29 57.99
C PRO A 515 -31.10 -14.26 56.47
N LEU A 516 -32.20 -14.06 55.73
CA LEU A 516 -32.19 -13.95 54.26
C LEU A 516 -32.57 -12.53 53.85
N ASP A 517 -31.69 -11.87 53.08
CA ASP A 517 -32.01 -10.61 52.40
C ASP A 517 -32.59 -10.90 51.00
N PRO A 518 -33.85 -10.50 50.72
CA PRO A 518 -34.50 -10.77 49.44
C PRO A 518 -34.22 -9.70 48.37
N PHE A 519 -33.46 -8.64 48.66
CA PHE A 519 -33.26 -7.52 47.75
C PHE A 519 -31.94 -7.62 46.96
N GLU A 520 -31.93 -7.05 45.75
CA GLU A 520 -30.73 -6.81 44.95
C GLU A 520 -30.41 -5.31 44.99
N TYR A 521 -29.13 -4.96 45.09
CA TYR A 521 -28.65 -3.60 45.31
C TYR A 521 -27.66 -3.17 44.23
N TRP A 522 -27.67 -1.90 43.84
CA TRP A 522 -26.66 -1.30 42.97
C TRP A 522 -25.35 -1.05 43.74
N VAL A 523 -24.24 -0.83 43.02
CA VAL A 523 -23.01 -0.34 43.66
C VAL A 523 -23.27 1.02 44.32
N ASP A 524 -22.71 1.21 45.51
CA ASP A 524 -22.91 2.35 46.41
C ASP A 524 -24.35 2.55 46.95
N GLU A 525 -25.29 1.65 46.63
CA GLU A 525 -26.60 1.62 47.25
C GLU A 525 -26.50 1.16 48.71
N TYR A 526 -27.40 1.68 49.53
CA TYR A 526 -27.44 1.43 50.97
C TYR A 526 -28.31 0.20 51.26
N ALA A 527 -27.68 -0.91 51.65
CA ALA A 527 -28.34 -2.08 52.22
C ALA A 527 -28.38 -1.95 53.74
N GLU A 528 -29.55 -2.09 54.35
CA GLU A 528 -29.68 -2.11 55.82
C GLU A 528 -29.30 -3.49 56.35
N VAL A 529 -28.31 -3.55 57.24
CA VAL A 529 -27.80 -4.82 57.76
C VAL A 529 -28.82 -5.45 58.70
N MET A 530 -29.28 -6.66 58.36
CA MET A 530 -30.33 -7.36 59.10
C MET A 530 -29.95 -7.72 60.54
N ASP A 531 -30.94 -7.70 61.44
CA ASP A 531 -30.78 -8.16 62.82
C ASP A 531 -30.67 -9.70 62.93
N ASN A 532 -30.32 -10.20 64.11
CA ASN A 532 -30.21 -11.62 64.43
C ASN A 532 -31.58 -12.32 64.54
N LEU A 533 -32.42 -12.17 63.50
CA LEU A 533 -33.80 -12.65 63.46
C LEU A 533 -33.92 -14.18 63.51
N GLY A 534 -32.85 -14.91 63.17
CA GLY A 534 -32.79 -16.36 63.24
C GLY A 534 -32.21 -16.93 64.55
N ASN A 535 -32.02 -16.09 65.58
CA ASN A 535 -31.50 -16.46 66.90
C ASN A 535 -30.14 -17.20 66.84
N LEU A 536 -29.17 -16.66 66.11
CA LEU A 536 -27.81 -17.18 66.09
C LEU A 536 -27.19 -17.11 67.48
N GLU A 537 -26.66 -18.23 67.95
CA GLU A 537 -26.00 -18.37 69.25
C GLU A 537 -24.63 -19.04 69.11
N LYS A 538 -23.66 -18.61 69.94
CA LYS A 538 -22.33 -19.21 70.05
C LYS A 538 -21.85 -19.15 71.50
N THR A 539 -21.52 -20.30 72.07
CA THR A 539 -21.12 -20.46 73.48
C THR A 539 -19.93 -19.56 73.85
N ASP A 540 -20.01 -18.87 75.01
CA ASP A 540 -19.01 -17.95 75.58
C ASP A 540 -18.78 -16.63 74.85
N PHE A 541 -19.60 -16.32 73.86
CA PHE A 541 -19.56 -15.05 73.15
C PHE A 541 -20.93 -14.40 73.11
N THR A 542 -20.94 -13.07 73.02
CA THR A 542 -22.15 -12.33 72.68
C THR A 542 -22.17 -12.01 71.19
N PHE A 543 -23.32 -12.19 70.54
CA PHE A 543 -23.49 -11.77 69.15
C PHE A 543 -23.28 -10.25 69.09
N GLY A 544 -22.25 -9.86 68.37
CA GLY A 544 -21.75 -8.49 68.28
C GLY A 544 -22.00 -7.82 66.94
N GLY A 545 -22.97 -8.34 66.18
CA GLY A 545 -23.27 -7.91 64.80
C GLY A 545 -22.68 -8.84 63.75
N TRP A 546 -22.43 -8.31 62.56
CA TRP A 546 -21.93 -9.00 61.39
C TRP A 546 -20.55 -8.49 61.00
N ASN A 547 -19.83 -9.22 60.16
CA ASN A 547 -18.50 -8.88 59.70
C ASN A 547 -18.28 -9.34 58.25
N THR A 548 -17.57 -8.57 57.43
CA THR A 548 -17.32 -8.96 56.04
C THR A 548 -16.31 -10.10 55.87
N LEU A 549 -15.65 -10.54 56.94
CA LEU A 549 -14.76 -11.72 56.94
C LEU A 549 -15.10 -12.67 58.10
N PRO A 550 -15.00 -14.00 57.89
CA PRO A 550 -15.38 -15.00 58.89
C PRO A 550 -14.48 -15.00 60.13
N ASN A 551 -13.24 -14.55 60.01
CA ASN A 551 -12.32 -14.44 61.16
C ASN A 551 -12.54 -13.16 62.01
N GLY A 552 -13.51 -12.31 61.67
CA GLY A 552 -13.83 -11.08 62.38
C GLY A 552 -12.87 -9.89 62.12
N SER A 553 -11.91 -10.05 61.20
CA SER A 553 -10.95 -8.98 60.82
C SER A 553 -11.46 -8.04 59.73
N GLY A 554 -12.64 -8.30 59.17
CA GLY A 554 -13.29 -7.42 58.20
C GLY A 554 -14.04 -6.27 58.87
N VAL A 555 -14.80 -5.53 58.06
CA VAL A 555 -15.62 -4.41 58.53
C VAL A 555 -16.80 -4.96 59.32
N ALA A 556 -16.97 -4.47 60.55
CA ALA A 556 -18.07 -4.88 61.40
C ALA A 556 -19.30 -4.02 61.19
N TYR A 557 -20.47 -4.65 61.17
CA TYR A 557 -21.77 -4.00 61.04
C TYR A 557 -22.67 -4.43 62.19
N ALA A 558 -23.23 -3.50 62.95
CA ALA A 558 -24.32 -3.78 63.87
C ALA A 558 -25.63 -3.99 63.09
N PRO A 559 -26.62 -4.71 63.66
CA PRO A 559 -27.99 -4.68 63.16
C PRO A 559 -28.50 -3.25 62.95
N GLY A 560 -29.03 -2.95 61.76
CA GLY A 560 -29.49 -1.62 61.36
C GLY A 560 -28.40 -0.70 60.80
N ASP A 561 -27.13 -1.10 60.80
CA ASP A 561 -26.07 -0.35 60.12
C ASP A 561 -26.29 -0.35 58.61
N ILE A 562 -25.81 0.70 57.95
CA ILE A 562 -25.86 0.79 56.49
C ILE A 562 -24.61 0.18 55.89
N LEU A 563 -24.78 -0.92 55.16
CA LEU A 563 -23.79 -1.46 54.24
C LEU A 563 -23.90 -0.71 52.91
N VAL A 564 -22.85 0.02 52.57
CA VAL A 564 -22.68 0.59 51.22
C VAL A 564 -22.23 -0.55 50.31
N MET A 565 -23.05 -0.89 49.31
CA MET A 565 -22.81 -2.07 48.49
C MET A 565 -21.60 -1.88 47.57
N PRO A 566 -20.56 -2.74 47.66
CA PRO A 566 -19.43 -2.69 46.74
C PRO A 566 -19.83 -3.27 45.38
N ALA A 567 -18.94 -3.15 44.38
CA ALA A 567 -19.13 -3.77 43.06
C ALA A 567 -18.94 -5.30 43.07
N ALA A 568 -19.50 -5.98 44.08
CA ALA A 568 -19.47 -7.42 44.27
C ALA A 568 -20.57 -7.83 45.26
N ASN A 569 -21.00 -9.10 45.18
CA ASN A 569 -21.84 -9.69 46.23
C ASN A 569 -21.11 -9.69 47.57
N VAL A 570 -21.81 -9.32 48.64
CA VAL A 570 -21.25 -9.26 49.99
C VAL A 570 -21.74 -10.44 50.80
N THR A 571 -20.82 -11.16 51.45
CA THR A 571 -21.17 -12.12 52.50
C THR A 571 -20.85 -11.52 53.87
N LEU A 572 -21.84 -11.46 54.74
CA LEU A 572 -21.74 -11.00 56.12
C LEU A 572 -21.76 -12.19 57.08
N PHE A 573 -20.68 -12.35 57.82
CA PHE A 573 -20.44 -13.42 58.78
C PHE A 573 -20.76 -12.96 60.20
N ALA A 574 -21.43 -13.78 61.01
CA ALA A 574 -21.75 -13.41 62.40
C ALA A 574 -20.48 -13.08 63.22
N ARG A 575 -20.49 -11.94 63.92
CA ARG A 575 -19.40 -11.42 64.78
C ARG A 575 -19.71 -11.72 66.25
N TRP A 576 -18.67 -12.09 67.00
CA TRP A 576 -18.78 -12.55 68.38
C TRP A 576 -17.82 -11.71 69.28
N ILE A 577 -18.29 -11.02 70.35
CA ILE A 577 -17.53 -10.01 71.15
C ILE A 577 -17.24 -10.44 72.62
N ALA A 578 -16.07 -10.00 73.15
CA ALA A 578 -15.60 -10.02 74.57
C ALA A 578 -15.25 -8.58 75.11
N GLY A 579 -15.17 -8.29 76.45
CA GLY A 579 -15.21 -6.93 77.15
C GLY A 579 -13.97 -5.92 77.19
N PRO A 580 -13.98 -4.75 77.96
CA PRO A 580 -13.53 -3.34 77.59
C PRO A 580 -12.07 -2.77 77.84
N ASP A 581 -11.85 -1.52 77.31
CA ASP A 581 -10.70 -0.69 76.79
C ASP A 581 -9.54 -0.05 77.66
N THR A 582 -8.24 -0.39 77.51
CA THR A 582 -7.06 0.26 78.14
C THR A 582 -5.88 0.54 77.19
N THR A 583 -6.12 0.79 75.90
CA THR A 583 -5.10 0.72 74.85
C THR A 583 -4.43 2.05 74.52
N PRO A 584 -3.10 2.06 74.36
CA PRO A 584 -2.37 3.18 73.77
C PRO A 584 -2.67 3.38 72.28
N PRO A 585 -2.41 4.60 71.74
CA PRO A 585 -2.54 4.85 70.31
C PRO A 585 -1.63 3.91 69.53
N LEU A 586 -2.19 3.29 68.50
CA LEU A 586 -1.51 2.39 67.58
C LEU A 586 -1.36 3.08 66.23
N ALA A 587 -0.25 2.82 65.56
CA ALA A 587 -0.11 3.21 64.17
C ALA A 587 -1.13 2.44 63.34
N ALA A 588 -2.13 3.13 62.79
CA ALA A 588 -3.16 2.56 61.94
C ALA A 588 -2.67 2.36 60.51
N ALA A 589 -1.78 3.22 60.02
CA ALA A 589 -1.17 3.08 58.71
C ALA A 589 0.20 3.78 58.65
N TYR A 590 1.09 3.25 57.82
CA TYR A 590 2.33 3.90 57.44
C TYR A 590 2.30 4.15 55.94
N ASP A 591 2.94 5.22 55.49
CA ASP A 591 3.02 5.65 54.11
C ASP A 591 4.46 6.07 53.80
N PRO A 592 5.23 5.26 53.05
CA PRO A 592 4.83 3.97 52.49
C PRO A 592 4.56 2.93 53.59
N ALA A 593 3.74 1.92 53.29
CA ALA A 593 3.44 0.85 54.24
C ALA A 593 4.72 0.09 54.66
N PRO A 594 4.77 -0.55 55.84
CA PRO A 594 5.94 -1.33 56.24
C PRO A 594 6.20 -2.47 55.27
N ASN A 595 7.47 -2.65 54.92
CA ASN A 595 7.99 -3.53 53.88
C ASN A 595 7.43 -3.25 52.47
N ALA A 596 6.85 -2.08 52.23
CA ALA A 596 6.45 -1.69 50.88
C ALA A 596 7.68 -1.67 49.98
N VAL A 597 7.57 -2.30 48.81
CA VAL A 597 8.55 -2.24 47.73
C VAL A 597 7.96 -1.35 46.66
N GLY A 598 8.72 -0.38 46.16
CA GLY A 598 8.18 0.60 45.21
C GLY A 598 7.89 1.97 45.79
N ALA A 599 8.36 2.29 47.00
CA ALA A 599 8.08 3.59 47.61
C ALA A 599 8.72 4.74 46.80
N SER A 600 7.96 5.79 46.51
CA SER A 600 8.49 6.93 45.75
C SER A 600 9.69 7.55 46.46
N VAL A 601 10.75 7.83 45.70
CA VAL A 601 11.95 8.51 46.18
C VAL A 601 11.73 9.99 46.51
N SER A 602 10.63 10.57 46.02
CA SER A 602 10.35 12.01 46.05
C SER A 602 9.15 12.40 46.94
N ASN A 603 8.35 11.43 47.42
CA ASN A 603 7.23 11.69 48.31
C ASN A 603 7.65 11.73 49.79
N PRO A 604 7.03 12.61 50.62
CA PRO A 604 7.28 12.60 52.05
C PRO A 604 6.70 11.36 52.73
N LEU A 605 7.32 10.90 53.80
CA LEU A 605 6.86 9.75 54.59
C LEU A 605 5.75 10.19 55.55
N ALA A 606 4.80 9.32 55.88
CA ALA A 606 3.77 9.64 56.87
C ALA A 606 3.34 8.43 57.70
N ILE A 607 2.92 8.70 58.94
CA ILE A 607 2.30 7.72 59.83
C ILE A 607 0.94 8.25 60.27
N SER A 608 -0.07 7.41 60.19
CA SER A 608 -1.43 7.70 60.64
C SER A 608 -1.75 6.83 61.86
N PHE A 609 -2.26 7.43 62.91
CA PHE A 609 -2.66 6.74 64.14
C PHE A 609 -4.14 6.40 64.10
N ASN A 610 -4.54 5.36 64.85
CA ASN A 610 -5.93 4.95 65.01
C ASN A 610 -6.77 5.99 65.78
N GLU A 611 -6.12 7.01 66.33
CA GLU A 611 -6.71 8.14 67.04
C GLU A 611 -5.85 9.40 66.90
N LEU A 612 -6.35 10.54 67.39
CA LEU A 612 -5.64 11.83 67.32
C LEU A 612 -4.38 11.82 68.19
N VAL A 613 -3.27 12.37 67.69
CA VAL A 613 -2.00 12.40 68.41
C VAL A 613 -1.38 13.80 68.49
N THR A 614 -0.49 14.00 69.48
CA THR A 614 0.33 15.21 69.60
C THR A 614 1.81 14.88 69.73
N ALA A 615 2.70 15.74 69.21
CA ALA A 615 4.15 15.55 69.31
C ALA A 615 4.66 15.88 70.73
N VAL A 616 5.52 15.03 71.27
CA VAL A 616 6.10 15.19 72.62
C VAL A 616 7.52 15.75 72.52
N ALA A 617 7.76 16.92 73.13
CA ALA A 617 9.06 17.61 73.07
C ALA A 617 10.22 16.76 73.63
N GLY A 618 11.40 16.87 73.01
CA GLY A 618 12.60 16.12 73.42
C GLY A 618 12.72 14.69 72.87
N LYS A 619 11.83 14.31 71.94
CA LYS A 619 11.83 13.02 71.23
C LYS A 619 12.24 13.19 69.76
N THR A 620 12.72 12.11 69.15
CA THR A 620 13.30 12.14 67.80
C THR A 620 12.72 11.09 66.86
N ILE A 621 12.88 11.34 65.56
CA ILE A 621 12.63 10.41 64.46
C ILE A 621 13.93 10.26 63.69
N THR A 622 14.33 9.03 63.41
CA THR A 622 15.56 8.70 62.68
C THR A 622 15.21 7.91 61.43
N LEU A 623 15.70 8.34 60.27
CA LEU A 623 15.61 7.62 59.00
C LEU A 623 17.00 7.10 58.63
N SER A 624 17.14 5.81 58.35
CA SER A 624 18.43 5.22 57.96
C SER A 624 18.30 4.20 56.84
N ARG A 625 19.35 4.06 56.03
CA ARG A 625 19.47 2.92 55.13
C ARG A 625 19.80 1.66 55.92
N THR A 626 19.17 0.56 55.56
CA THR A 626 19.33 -0.70 56.31
C THR A 626 20.72 -1.32 56.14
N ASP A 627 21.45 -0.94 55.10
CA ASP A 627 22.87 -1.27 54.89
C ASP A 627 23.86 -0.44 55.75
N GLY A 628 23.36 0.55 56.50
CA GLY A 628 24.15 1.41 57.37
C GLY A 628 24.95 2.51 56.66
N SER A 629 24.77 2.70 55.35
CA SER A 629 25.50 3.69 54.54
C SER A 629 25.03 5.14 54.75
N TRP A 630 23.83 5.35 55.30
CA TRP A 630 23.23 6.67 55.47
C TRP A 630 22.23 6.69 56.64
N GLU A 631 22.23 7.77 57.43
CA GLU A 631 21.30 8.00 58.56
C GLU A 631 21.09 9.50 58.79
N GLU A 632 19.85 9.90 59.07
CA GLU A 632 19.47 11.26 59.44
C GLU A 632 18.46 11.26 60.60
N THR A 633 18.61 12.17 61.57
CA THR A 633 17.75 12.26 62.76
C THR A 633 17.19 13.67 62.93
N TYR A 634 15.88 13.77 63.18
CA TYR A 634 15.15 15.01 63.38
C TYR A 634 14.46 15.03 64.75
N ALA A 635 14.34 16.20 65.36
CA ALA A 635 13.44 16.37 66.51
C ALA A 635 11.98 16.33 66.03
N VAL A 636 11.07 15.68 66.79
CA VAL A 636 9.63 15.62 66.41
C VAL A 636 8.96 17.00 66.39
N THR A 637 9.61 18.01 66.97
CA THR A 637 9.16 19.41 67.01
C THR A 637 9.76 20.27 65.89
N ASP A 638 10.62 19.75 65.03
CA ASP A 638 11.16 20.51 63.89
C ASP A 638 10.09 20.66 62.80
N THR A 639 9.36 21.78 62.84
CA THR A 639 8.25 22.05 61.92
C THR A 639 8.65 22.14 60.45
N ALA A 640 9.94 22.26 60.11
CA ALA A 640 10.41 22.22 58.72
C ALA A 640 10.53 20.78 58.19
N LYS A 641 10.64 19.79 59.09
CA LYS A 641 10.89 18.38 58.77
C LYS A 641 9.75 17.46 59.19
N VAL A 642 9.00 17.80 60.24
CA VAL A 642 7.89 17.02 60.80
C VAL A 642 6.66 17.91 60.92
N THR A 643 5.54 17.48 60.35
CA THR A 643 4.25 18.17 60.44
C THR A 643 3.19 17.24 61.03
N VAL A 644 2.56 17.64 62.15
CA VAL A 644 1.45 16.90 62.77
C VAL A 644 0.13 17.58 62.42
N ALA A 645 -0.78 16.86 61.77
CA ALA A 645 -2.10 17.33 61.39
C ALA A 645 -3.16 16.27 61.74
N GLY A 646 -3.82 16.45 62.89
CA GLY A 646 -4.79 15.47 63.41
C GLY A 646 -4.11 14.14 63.80
N ALA A 647 -4.65 13.02 63.30
CA ALA A 647 -4.08 11.69 63.51
C ALA A 647 -2.90 11.37 62.56
N ARG A 648 -2.52 12.28 61.65
CA ARG A 648 -1.47 12.04 60.64
C ARG A 648 -0.23 12.90 60.90
N VAL A 649 0.93 12.25 60.90
CA VAL A 649 2.26 12.88 61.02
C VAL A 649 3.02 12.68 59.72
N THR A 650 3.53 13.76 59.12
CA THR A 650 4.30 13.76 57.86
C THR A 650 5.77 14.11 58.14
N ILE A 651 6.70 13.40 57.52
CA ILE A 651 8.16 13.49 57.69
C ILE A 651 8.79 13.79 56.31
N ARG A 652 9.65 14.80 56.24
CA ARG A 652 10.30 15.26 55.00
C ARG A 652 11.83 15.09 55.10
N PRO A 653 12.42 14.09 54.42
CA PRO A 653 13.88 13.92 54.39
C PRO A 653 14.62 15.14 53.85
N SER A 654 15.89 15.34 54.21
CA SER A 654 16.69 16.48 53.70
C SER A 654 17.25 16.28 52.29
N VAL A 655 17.23 15.05 51.79
CA VAL A 655 17.69 14.67 50.45
C VAL A 655 16.65 13.75 49.80
N GLU A 656 16.64 13.68 48.48
CA GLU A 656 15.86 12.67 47.75
C GLU A 656 16.42 11.27 48.06
N LEU A 657 15.54 10.29 48.26
CA LEU A 657 15.97 8.92 48.60
C LEU A 657 16.52 8.21 47.35
N GLU A 658 17.43 7.26 47.51
CA GLU A 658 17.98 6.51 46.36
C GLU A 658 16.99 5.43 45.89
N ARG A 659 16.96 5.15 44.59
CA ARG A 659 16.11 4.10 43.98
C ARG A 659 16.62 2.69 44.32
N SER A 660 15.72 1.71 44.36
CA SER A 660 16.00 0.30 44.73
C SER A 660 16.74 0.10 46.07
N ALA A 661 16.67 1.08 46.97
CA ALA A 661 17.35 1.06 48.26
C ALA A 661 16.36 0.86 49.40
N GLU A 662 16.77 0.11 50.41
CA GLU A 662 15.94 -0.16 51.59
C GLU A 662 16.25 0.80 52.72
N TYR A 663 15.20 1.46 53.23
CA TYR A 663 15.24 2.42 54.33
C TYR A 663 14.42 1.92 55.51
N ALA A 664 14.77 2.37 56.71
CA ALA A 664 14.08 2.10 57.97
C ALA A 664 13.84 3.40 58.74
N VAL A 665 12.64 3.54 59.30
CA VAL A 665 12.26 4.65 60.17
C VAL A 665 12.22 4.16 61.62
N ARG A 666 12.87 4.89 62.52
CA ARG A 666 12.75 4.75 63.97
C ARG A 666 12.09 5.98 64.57
N ILE A 667 11.27 5.75 65.58
CA ILE A 667 10.53 6.79 66.29
C ILE A 667 10.69 6.50 67.77
N ASP A 668 11.11 7.47 68.58
CA ASP A 668 11.28 7.23 70.01
C ASP A 668 9.94 6.82 70.69
N PRO A 669 9.95 5.87 71.64
CA PRO A 669 8.79 5.59 72.47
C PRO A 669 8.28 6.86 73.17
N GLY A 670 6.98 7.09 73.05
CA GLY A 670 6.30 8.29 73.53
C GLY A 670 6.57 9.55 72.70
N ALA A 671 7.10 9.44 71.49
CA ALA A 671 7.21 10.57 70.55
C ALA A 671 5.84 11.20 70.23
N PHE A 672 4.78 10.38 70.29
CA PHE A 672 3.39 10.77 70.12
C PHE A 672 2.53 10.17 71.25
N ALA A 673 1.46 10.86 71.63
CA ALA A 673 0.48 10.39 72.63
C ALA A 673 -0.94 10.78 72.23
N ASP A 674 -1.92 9.98 72.66
CA ASP A 674 -3.35 10.23 72.44
C ASP A 674 -3.91 11.32 73.36
N ALA A 675 -5.21 11.59 73.27
CA ALA A 675 -5.89 12.56 74.13
C ALA A 675 -6.03 12.10 75.60
N ALA A 676 -6.00 10.79 75.87
CA ALA A 676 -6.05 10.20 77.21
C ALA A 676 -4.66 10.13 77.89
N GLY A 677 -3.59 10.49 77.17
CA GLY A 677 -2.21 10.50 77.63
C GLY A 677 -1.50 9.16 77.51
N ASN A 678 -2.08 8.17 76.82
CA ASN A 678 -1.40 6.90 76.60
C ASN A 678 -0.29 7.11 75.56
N PRO A 679 0.96 6.69 75.84
CA PRO A 679 2.07 6.94 74.95
C PRO A 679 2.06 5.95 73.77
N TYR A 680 2.23 6.45 72.55
CA TYR A 680 2.56 5.57 71.43
C TYR A 680 3.86 4.83 71.78
N ALA A 681 3.85 3.51 71.61
CA ALA A 681 4.98 2.65 71.94
C ALA A 681 6.27 3.01 71.17
N GLY A 682 6.18 3.81 70.11
CA GLY A 682 7.29 4.21 69.24
C GLY A 682 7.66 3.10 68.26
N ILE A 683 8.70 3.35 67.47
CA ILE A 683 9.34 2.39 66.59
C ILE A 683 10.80 2.26 67.02
N ALA A 684 11.04 1.36 67.98
CA ALA A 684 12.38 1.15 68.52
C ALA A 684 13.26 0.27 67.62
N VAL A 685 12.64 -0.63 66.85
CA VAL A 685 13.31 -1.63 66.01
C VAL A 685 13.23 -1.21 64.55
N ASN A 686 14.38 -1.21 63.87
CA ASN A 686 14.46 -0.79 62.48
C ASN A 686 13.63 -1.69 61.54
N THR A 687 13.03 -2.79 62.02
CA THR A 687 12.10 -3.68 61.27
C THR A 687 10.68 -3.20 61.15
N THR A 688 10.22 -2.31 62.04
CA THR A 688 8.79 -2.05 62.17
C THR A 688 8.26 -1.17 61.04
N TRP A 689 9.07 -0.23 60.54
CA TRP A 689 8.76 0.58 59.37
C TRP A 689 9.97 0.63 58.46
N ARG A 690 10.18 -0.47 57.74
CA ARG A 690 11.11 -0.56 56.60
C ARG A 690 10.37 -0.35 55.30
N PHE A 691 11.03 0.07 54.23
CA PHE A 691 10.49 0.04 52.88
C PHE A 691 11.64 0.09 51.87
N THR A 692 11.39 -0.43 50.66
CA THR A 692 12.30 -0.32 49.53
C THR A 692 11.74 0.68 48.54
N THR A 693 12.55 1.63 48.12
CA THR A 693 12.16 2.64 47.14
C THR A 693 11.95 2.02 45.75
N GLU A 694 11.23 2.75 44.89
CA GLU A 694 10.95 2.37 43.51
C GLU A 694 12.19 1.98 42.70
N GLY A 695 12.00 1.00 41.81
CA GLY A 695 13.01 0.50 40.87
C GLY A 695 13.30 1.49 39.74
N GLU A 696 14.32 1.19 38.94
CA GLU A 696 14.59 1.92 37.70
C GLU A 696 13.44 1.70 36.67
N PRO A 697 13.05 2.71 35.88
CA PRO A 697 11.86 2.67 35.03
C PRO A 697 11.92 1.63 33.88
N THR A 698 10.75 1.12 33.47
CA THR A 698 10.57 0.01 32.51
C THR A 698 10.64 0.39 31.02
N ALA A 699 11.06 -0.58 30.20
CA ALA A 699 11.44 -0.54 28.78
C ALA A 699 10.28 -0.30 27.77
N PRO A 700 10.58 0.13 26.52
CA PRO A 700 9.60 0.35 25.43
C PRO A 700 8.76 -0.89 25.09
N GLN A 701 7.55 -0.67 24.55
CA GLN A 701 6.62 -1.74 24.11
C GLN A 701 7.27 -2.67 23.08
N SER A 702 6.95 -3.97 23.15
CA SER A 702 7.45 -4.95 22.18
C SER A 702 6.67 -4.92 20.86
N ASP A 703 7.39 -4.92 19.74
CA ASP A 703 6.91 -5.14 18.37
C ASP A 703 7.20 -6.57 17.86
N ASP A 704 7.73 -7.45 18.71
CA ASP A 704 8.18 -8.79 18.31
C ASP A 704 7.08 -9.84 18.43
N ALA A 705 6.32 -10.01 17.34
CA ALA A 705 5.26 -11.01 17.23
C ALA A 705 5.76 -12.42 16.84
N THR A 706 6.99 -12.82 17.16
CA THR A 706 7.53 -14.14 16.75
C THR A 706 7.51 -15.20 17.87
N LEU A 707 7.65 -16.48 17.50
CA LEU A 707 7.85 -17.58 18.44
C LEU A 707 9.36 -17.82 18.68
N ALA A 708 9.72 -18.17 19.91
CA ALA A 708 11.02 -18.74 20.27
C ALA A 708 11.08 -20.26 20.05
N SER A 709 9.94 -20.97 20.18
CA SER A 709 9.86 -22.41 19.92
C SER A 709 8.45 -22.86 19.57
N LEU A 710 8.35 -23.99 18.86
CA LEU A 710 7.10 -24.65 18.49
C LEU A 710 7.29 -26.17 18.44
N SER A 711 6.36 -26.93 19.05
CA SER A 711 6.35 -28.39 19.01
C SER A 711 4.93 -28.97 19.13
N LEU A 712 4.75 -30.21 18.65
CA LEU A 712 3.51 -30.97 18.74
C LEU A 712 3.70 -32.28 19.52
N THR A 713 2.68 -32.67 20.28
CA THR A 713 2.64 -33.95 21.01
C THR A 713 1.32 -34.66 20.75
N GLY A 714 1.36 -35.91 20.29
CA GLY A 714 0.17 -36.72 20.01
C GLY A 714 -0.50 -37.26 21.28
N LEU A 715 -1.78 -37.60 21.15
CA LEU A 715 -2.53 -38.32 22.18
C LEU A 715 -1.76 -39.59 22.60
N GLY A 716 -1.35 -39.66 23.87
CA GLY A 716 -0.45 -40.71 24.39
C GLY A 716 0.98 -40.26 24.69
N GLY A 717 1.32 -38.99 24.44
CA GLY A 717 2.59 -38.36 24.87
C GLY A 717 3.76 -38.49 23.89
N GLY A 718 3.56 -39.08 22.72
CA GLY A 718 4.59 -39.19 21.68
C GLY A 718 4.84 -37.84 21.00
N ALA A 719 6.10 -37.47 20.82
CA ALA A 719 6.47 -36.27 20.06
C ALA A 719 6.07 -36.43 18.59
N VAL A 720 5.49 -35.38 18.02
CA VAL A 720 5.10 -35.30 16.60
C VAL A 720 6.03 -34.29 15.93
N PRO A 721 7.01 -34.75 15.12
CA PRO A 721 8.01 -33.88 14.53
C PRO A 721 7.37 -32.93 13.50
N LEU A 722 7.79 -31.67 13.55
CA LEU A 722 7.48 -30.66 12.54
C LEU A 722 8.46 -30.76 11.38
N SER A 723 7.97 -30.44 10.19
CA SER A 723 8.79 -30.24 9.02
C SER A 723 8.49 -28.93 8.30
N PRO A 724 9.52 -28.13 7.95
CA PRO A 724 10.88 -28.28 8.47
C PRO A 724 10.90 -28.17 10.01
N ALA A 725 12.03 -28.51 10.64
CA ALA A 725 12.20 -28.22 12.06
C ALA A 725 11.96 -26.73 12.34
N PHE A 726 11.45 -26.40 13.53
CA PHE A 726 11.06 -25.02 13.85
C PHE A 726 12.19 -24.03 13.57
N ALA A 727 11.86 -23.01 12.78
CA ALA A 727 12.72 -21.87 12.50
C ALA A 727 11.89 -20.59 12.65
N ARG A 728 12.39 -19.64 13.43
CA ARG A 728 11.66 -18.44 13.84
C ARG A 728 10.96 -17.68 12.71
N LEU A 729 11.59 -17.56 11.54
CA LEU A 729 11.04 -16.83 10.40
C LEU A 729 10.22 -17.70 9.45
N ASN A 730 10.22 -19.02 9.64
CA ASN A 730 9.39 -19.92 8.85
C ASN A 730 7.97 -19.95 9.41
N LYS A 731 7.01 -19.63 8.55
CA LYS A 731 5.59 -19.45 8.89
C LYS A 731 4.75 -20.69 8.57
N LEU A 732 5.29 -21.65 7.82
CA LEU A 732 4.57 -22.83 7.32
C LEU A 732 5.25 -24.12 7.79
N TYR A 733 4.47 -25.01 8.38
CA TYR A 733 4.91 -26.31 8.87
C TYR A 733 3.96 -27.42 8.44
N SER A 734 4.47 -28.64 8.45
CA SER A 734 3.69 -29.86 8.33
C SER A 734 4.14 -30.92 9.33
N ALA A 735 3.25 -31.88 9.62
CA ALA A 735 3.47 -32.98 10.53
C ALA A 735 2.62 -34.19 10.14
N SER A 736 3.04 -35.39 10.54
CA SER A 736 2.30 -36.63 10.26
C SER A 736 2.05 -37.44 11.51
N VAL A 737 0.87 -38.03 11.60
CA VAL A 737 0.48 -38.91 12.70
C VAL A 737 -0.22 -40.18 12.19
N ALA A 738 -0.09 -41.26 12.95
CA ALA A 738 -0.81 -42.50 12.67
C ALA A 738 -2.33 -42.33 12.89
N ASP A 739 -3.14 -43.20 12.29
CA ASP A 739 -4.60 -43.18 12.44
C ASP A 739 -5.03 -43.19 13.93
N ALA A 740 -4.31 -43.92 14.78
CA ALA A 740 -4.59 -43.99 16.22
C ALA A 740 -4.44 -42.65 16.99
N VAL A 741 -3.72 -41.66 16.44
CA VAL A 741 -3.51 -40.35 17.08
C VAL A 741 -4.63 -39.40 16.66
N SER A 742 -5.74 -39.42 17.40
CA SER A 742 -6.94 -38.63 17.09
C SER A 742 -6.89 -37.18 17.59
N SER A 743 -5.83 -36.77 18.29
CA SER A 743 -5.62 -35.39 18.75
C SER A 743 -4.14 -35.10 19.02
N VAL A 744 -3.78 -33.81 19.03
CA VAL A 744 -2.43 -33.32 19.38
C VAL A 744 -2.52 -32.13 20.35
N SER A 745 -1.53 -31.94 21.21
CA SER A 745 -1.31 -30.67 21.92
C SER A 745 -0.22 -29.86 21.25
N VAL A 746 -0.38 -28.54 21.21
CA VAL A 746 0.62 -27.59 20.70
C VAL A 746 1.34 -26.95 21.89
N THR A 747 2.67 -26.96 21.87
CA THR A 747 3.49 -26.17 22.80
C THR A 747 4.21 -25.09 22.00
N ALA A 748 3.82 -23.83 22.20
CA ALA A 748 4.42 -22.68 21.53
C ALA A 748 4.94 -21.69 22.57
N ALA A 749 6.17 -21.22 22.42
CA ALA A 749 6.74 -20.18 23.27
C ALA A 749 6.94 -18.90 22.46
N THR A 750 6.40 -17.79 22.93
CA THR A 750 6.64 -16.45 22.35
C THR A 750 8.10 -16.03 22.55
N TYR A 751 8.63 -15.26 21.60
CA TYR A 751 9.99 -14.73 21.68
C TYR A 751 10.10 -13.61 22.72
N ASP A 752 9.17 -12.67 22.70
CA ASP A 752 8.96 -11.71 23.79
C ASP A 752 7.87 -12.24 24.75
N SER A 753 8.15 -12.20 26.04
CA SER A 753 7.22 -12.62 27.09
C SER A 753 5.95 -11.76 27.19
N ARG A 754 5.97 -10.56 26.59
CA ARG A 754 4.82 -9.64 26.55
C ARG A 754 3.88 -9.91 25.37
N SER A 755 4.32 -10.72 24.41
CA SER A 755 3.50 -11.18 23.30
C SER A 755 2.57 -12.31 23.74
N SER A 756 1.39 -12.41 23.14
CA SER A 756 0.42 -13.49 23.38
C SER A 756 0.36 -14.43 22.17
N VAL A 757 -0.05 -15.68 22.36
CA VAL A 757 -0.24 -16.65 21.28
C VAL A 757 -1.57 -17.38 21.41
N THR A 758 -2.32 -17.49 20.31
CA THR A 758 -3.57 -18.27 20.22
C THR A 758 -3.45 -19.39 19.19
N ALA A 759 -4.21 -20.48 19.37
CA ALA A 759 -4.25 -21.63 18.46
C ALA A 759 -5.69 -21.95 18.02
N SER A 760 -5.87 -22.27 16.74
CA SER A 760 -7.15 -22.72 16.16
C SER A 760 -6.94 -23.93 15.25
N VAL A 761 -7.87 -24.88 15.26
CA VAL A 761 -7.90 -26.03 14.35
C VAL A 761 -8.95 -25.81 13.28
N TYR A 762 -8.60 -26.14 12.05
CA TYR A 762 -9.50 -26.05 10.90
C TYR A 762 -9.62 -27.41 10.21
N GLY A 763 -10.82 -27.69 9.72
CA GLY A 763 -11.12 -28.87 8.92
C GLY A 763 -10.53 -28.79 7.51
N SER A 764 -10.70 -29.88 6.76
CA SER A 764 -10.34 -29.96 5.34
C SER A 764 -11.13 -28.96 4.47
N ASP A 765 -12.32 -28.55 4.94
CA ASP A 765 -13.20 -27.54 4.33
C ASP A 765 -12.79 -26.09 4.61
N GLY A 766 -11.71 -25.89 5.37
CA GLY A 766 -11.16 -24.57 5.71
C GLY A 766 -11.88 -23.86 6.86
N LEU A 767 -12.94 -24.44 7.43
CA LEU A 767 -13.67 -23.86 8.55
C LEU A 767 -13.04 -24.22 9.89
N ALA A 768 -13.10 -23.29 10.85
CA ALA A 768 -12.59 -23.51 12.19
C ALA A 768 -13.46 -24.56 12.90
N THR A 769 -12.83 -25.66 13.31
CA THR A 769 -13.47 -26.71 14.11
C THR A 769 -13.21 -26.54 15.60
N VAL A 770 -12.13 -25.87 15.99
CA VAL A 770 -11.74 -25.57 17.39
C VAL A 770 -10.97 -24.25 17.45
N GLY A 771 -11.17 -23.44 18.51
CA GLY A 771 -10.42 -22.20 18.77
C GLY A 771 -11.13 -20.91 18.34
N PRO A 772 -10.50 -19.73 18.55
CA PRO A 772 -9.13 -19.55 19.05
C PRO A 772 -8.98 -19.85 20.55
N ILE A 773 -7.94 -20.60 20.92
CA ILE A 773 -7.56 -20.93 22.30
C ILE A 773 -6.29 -20.15 22.64
N LEU A 774 -6.31 -19.34 23.70
CA LEU A 774 -5.10 -18.70 24.23
C LEU A 774 -4.15 -19.76 24.80
N LEU A 775 -2.89 -19.74 24.40
CA LEU A 775 -1.85 -20.62 24.90
C LEU A 775 -1.00 -19.91 25.98
N THR A 776 -0.59 -20.66 26.99
CA THR A 776 0.47 -20.22 27.90
C THR A 776 1.82 -20.46 27.24
N SER A 777 2.64 -19.42 27.11
CA SER A 777 3.95 -19.48 26.44
C SER A 777 4.82 -20.60 27.03
N GLY A 778 5.25 -21.54 26.17
CA GLY A 778 6.08 -22.68 26.51
C GLY A 778 5.36 -23.86 27.18
N ALA A 779 4.04 -23.77 27.42
CA ALA A 779 3.23 -24.86 27.97
C ALA A 779 2.40 -25.58 26.89
N PRO A 780 2.14 -26.89 27.03
CA PRO A 780 1.29 -27.62 26.10
C PRO A 780 -0.17 -27.17 26.22
N SER A 781 -0.83 -27.02 25.06
CA SER A 781 -2.26 -26.76 24.97
C SER A 781 -3.10 -27.95 25.46
N GLN A 782 -4.42 -27.74 25.60
CA GLN A 782 -5.37 -28.84 25.59
C GLN A 782 -5.25 -29.67 24.30
N GLN A 783 -5.72 -30.92 24.32
CA GLN A 783 -5.72 -31.80 23.16
C GLN A 783 -6.66 -31.25 22.07
N LEU A 784 -6.07 -30.93 20.92
CA LEU A 784 -6.72 -30.44 19.72
C LEU A 784 -7.12 -31.63 18.83
N PRO A 785 -8.41 -31.84 18.54
CA PRO A 785 -8.87 -33.01 17.79
C PRO A 785 -8.41 -32.99 16.33
N LEU A 786 -8.13 -34.17 15.78
CA LEU A 786 -7.73 -34.41 14.40
C LEU A 786 -8.70 -35.36 13.70
N GLN A 787 -9.22 -34.94 12.55
CA GLN A 787 -9.93 -35.79 11.60
C GLN A 787 -8.95 -36.66 10.81
N THR A 788 -9.42 -37.76 10.24
CA THR A 788 -8.62 -38.53 9.27
C THR A 788 -8.34 -37.66 8.04
N GLY A 789 -7.11 -37.70 7.51
CA GLY A 789 -6.66 -36.87 6.39
C GLY A 789 -5.96 -35.58 6.84
N ILE A 790 -6.21 -34.49 6.10
CA ILE A 790 -5.54 -33.20 6.27
C ILE A 790 -6.24 -32.38 7.36
N ASN A 791 -5.48 -31.96 8.38
CA ASN A 791 -5.92 -31.05 9.43
C ASN A 791 -5.04 -29.81 9.44
N ARG A 792 -5.59 -28.64 9.79
CA ARG A 792 -4.79 -27.40 9.88
C ARG A 792 -4.83 -26.85 11.28
N ILE A 793 -3.70 -26.40 11.80
CA ILE A 793 -3.58 -25.71 13.08
C ILE A 793 -2.93 -24.36 12.80
N GLY A 794 -3.68 -23.28 12.99
CA GLY A 794 -3.18 -21.91 12.87
C GLY A 794 -2.83 -21.34 14.24
N LEU A 795 -1.64 -20.77 14.37
CA LEU A 795 -1.20 -20.02 15.54
C LEU A 795 -1.12 -18.54 15.18
N ASN A 796 -1.65 -17.67 16.03
CA ASN A 796 -1.50 -16.22 15.89
C ASN A 796 -0.77 -15.68 17.11
N VAL A 797 0.39 -15.07 16.89
CA VAL A 797 1.17 -14.38 17.91
C VAL A 797 0.92 -12.88 17.79
N THR A 798 0.63 -12.19 18.88
CA THR A 798 0.36 -10.76 18.90
C THR A 798 1.28 -10.08 19.92
N ALA A 799 2.07 -9.10 19.47
CA ALA A 799 2.96 -8.31 20.32
C ALA A 799 2.20 -7.21 21.07
N GLU A 800 2.90 -6.50 21.95
CA GLU A 800 2.32 -5.49 22.86
C GLU A 800 1.85 -4.22 22.11
N ASP A 801 2.49 -3.90 20.98
CA ASP A 801 2.10 -2.81 20.09
C ASP A 801 0.92 -3.14 19.16
N GLY A 802 0.42 -4.39 19.21
CA GLY A 802 -0.67 -4.89 18.37
C GLY A 802 -0.23 -5.50 17.05
N SER A 803 1.06 -5.50 16.72
CA SER A 803 1.59 -6.25 15.56
C SER A 803 1.35 -7.75 15.76
N SER A 804 1.13 -8.49 14.65
CA SER A 804 0.84 -9.92 14.73
C SER A 804 1.48 -10.73 13.60
N LEU A 805 1.77 -12.00 13.89
CA LEU A 805 2.37 -12.96 12.96
C LEU A 805 1.71 -14.33 13.11
N GLY A 806 1.45 -14.98 11.97
CA GLY A 806 0.85 -16.30 11.93
C GLY A 806 1.88 -17.42 11.78
N TYR A 807 1.59 -18.59 12.34
CA TYR A 807 2.26 -19.86 12.00
C TYR A 807 1.21 -20.90 11.64
N ASP A 808 1.31 -21.52 10.48
CA ASP A 808 0.38 -22.54 10.03
C ASP A 808 1.02 -23.93 10.02
N ILE A 809 0.32 -24.90 10.61
CA ILE A 809 0.77 -26.28 10.70
C ILE A 809 -0.27 -27.18 10.05
N VAL A 810 0.15 -27.96 9.04
CA VAL A 810 -0.69 -28.98 8.42
C VAL A 810 -0.36 -30.35 9.01
N VAL A 811 -1.34 -30.99 9.65
CA VAL A 811 -1.18 -32.31 10.27
C VAL A 811 -1.89 -33.37 9.42
N PHE A 812 -1.13 -34.28 8.85
CA PHE A 812 -1.62 -35.44 8.09
C PHE A 812 -1.89 -36.61 9.05
N ARG A 813 -3.16 -36.99 9.21
CA ARG A 813 -3.55 -38.18 9.98
C ARG A 813 -3.91 -39.32 9.02
N ALA A 814 -3.22 -40.45 9.15
CA ALA A 814 -3.45 -41.61 8.27
C ALA A 814 -4.88 -42.15 8.35
N ALA A 815 -5.36 -42.74 7.25
CA ALA A 815 -6.62 -43.48 7.22
C ALA A 815 -6.51 -44.86 7.90
N PRO A 816 -7.62 -45.41 8.44
CA PRO A 816 -7.63 -46.74 9.01
C PRO A 816 -7.20 -47.77 7.96
N SER A 817 -6.17 -48.55 8.27
CA SER A 817 -5.66 -49.55 7.35
C SER A 817 -6.68 -50.67 7.17
N SER A 818 -7.28 -50.77 5.97
CA SER A 818 -8.07 -51.94 5.60
C SER A 818 -7.12 -53.11 5.37
N GLY A 819 -6.95 -53.94 6.39
CA GLY A 819 -6.25 -55.22 6.28
C GLY A 819 -6.90 -56.10 5.21
N GLY A 820 -6.13 -56.51 4.22
CA GLY A 820 -6.57 -57.44 3.20
C GLY A 820 -6.92 -58.81 3.77
N SER A 821 -8.06 -59.35 3.34
CA SER A 821 -8.34 -60.78 3.26
C SER A 821 -9.23 -61.01 2.04
N GLY A 822 -8.87 -61.98 1.20
CA GLY A 822 -9.37 -62.10 -0.16
C GLY A 822 -10.71 -62.83 -0.33
N GLY A 823 -11.30 -62.60 -1.50
CA GLY A 823 -11.99 -63.60 -2.32
C GLY A 823 -13.43 -64.00 -1.95
N GLY A 824 -14.38 -63.67 -2.83
CA GLY A 824 -15.65 -64.40 -2.97
C GLY A 824 -16.86 -63.52 -3.26
N GLY A 825 -17.37 -63.58 -4.49
CA GLY A 825 -18.49 -62.75 -4.98
C GLY A 825 -19.87 -63.12 -4.43
N GLY A 826 -20.84 -62.26 -4.71
CA GLY A 826 -22.26 -62.52 -4.43
C GLY A 826 -23.15 -61.29 -4.63
N ASN A 827 -24.04 -61.40 -5.61
CA ASN A 827 -25.04 -60.43 -6.04
C ASN A 827 -26.21 -60.28 -5.02
N GLY A 828 -26.91 -59.12 -4.99
CA GLY A 828 -28.25 -59.01 -4.39
C GLY A 828 -28.55 -57.71 -3.65
N GLY A 829 -29.55 -56.95 -4.11
CA GLY A 829 -29.98 -55.68 -3.54
C GLY A 829 -31.02 -55.75 -2.41
N GLY A 830 -31.56 -54.58 -2.03
CA GLY A 830 -32.77 -54.44 -1.23
C GLY A 830 -32.67 -53.36 -0.14
N GLY A 831 -33.58 -52.39 -0.16
CA GLY A 831 -33.54 -51.19 0.70
C GLY A 831 -33.89 -51.40 2.18
N GLY A 832 -33.84 -50.31 2.95
CA GLY A 832 -34.58 -50.17 4.22
C GLY A 832 -33.89 -49.38 5.34
N GLY A 833 -34.21 -48.09 5.42
CA GLY A 833 -34.39 -47.21 6.61
C GLY A 833 -33.66 -47.46 7.94
N GLY A 834 -33.02 -46.40 8.45
CA GLY A 834 -32.58 -46.30 9.85
C GLY A 834 -32.15 -44.88 10.23
N SER A 835 -33.09 -44.08 10.74
CA SER A 835 -32.88 -42.78 11.37
C SER A 835 -32.08 -42.90 12.67
N GLY A 836 -31.08 -42.04 12.86
CA GLY A 836 -30.39 -41.84 14.14
C GLY A 836 -29.77 -40.44 14.20
N GLY A 837 -30.52 -39.48 14.74
CA GLY A 837 -30.06 -38.12 14.98
C GLY A 837 -29.08 -38.04 16.15
N GLY A 838 -28.08 -37.17 16.00
CA GLY A 838 -27.20 -36.68 17.06
C GLY A 838 -26.72 -35.29 16.67
N GLY A 839 -27.26 -34.26 17.32
CA GLY A 839 -26.94 -32.87 17.06
C GLY A 839 -25.56 -32.47 17.57
N ALA A 840 -24.88 -31.62 16.81
CA ALA A 840 -23.82 -30.73 17.28
C ALA A 840 -24.14 -29.33 16.73
N GLY A 841 -24.04 -28.33 17.61
CA GLY A 841 -24.48 -26.96 17.37
C GLY A 841 -23.87 -26.35 16.12
N GLY A 842 -24.73 -25.74 15.30
CA GLY A 842 -24.32 -25.01 14.12
C GLY A 842 -23.50 -23.77 14.51
N VAL A 843 -22.24 -23.77 14.11
CA VAL A 843 -21.52 -22.53 13.84
C VAL A 843 -22.19 -21.88 12.63
N PRO A 844 -22.53 -20.58 12.64
CA PRO A 844 -23.09 -19.93 11.46
C PRO A 844 -22.10 -20.04 10.29
N THR A 845 -22.49 -20.77 9.24
CA THR A 845 -21.76 -20.80 7.98
C THR A 845 -21.93 -19.47 7.27
N GLN A 846 -20.94 -18.59 7.41
CA GLN A 846 -20.84 -17.40 6.57
C GLN A 846 -20.32 -17.82 5.19
N PRO A 847 -21.03 -17.50 4.08
CA PRO A 847 -20.47 -17.68 2.75
C PRO A 847 -19.22 -16.80 2.59
N ALA A 848 -18.21 -17.26 1.84
CA ALA A 848 -16.98 -16.52 1.56
C ALA A 848 -17.32 -15.10 1.06
N VAL A 849 -16.85 -14.07 1.78
CA VAL A 849 -17.23 -12.68 1.51
C VAL A 849 -16.23 -12.00 0.56
N GLY A 850 -15.10 -12.64 0.19
CA GLY A 850 -14.09 -12.01 -0.69
C GLY A 850 -13.55 -12.85 -1.85
N VAL A 851 -13.48 -14.18 -1.76
CA VAL A 851 -12.88 -15.03 -2.81
C VAL A 851 -13.92 -15.56 -3.79
N LYS A 852 -13.64 -15.37 -5.08
CA LYS A 852 -14.49 -15.87 -6.18
C LYS A 852 -13.74 -16.88 -7.03
N ALA A 853 -14.21 -18.12 -7.03
CA ALA A 853 -13.75 -19.14 -7.97
C ALA A 853 -14.63 -19.12 -9.24
N THR A 854 -14.02 -19.17 -10.41
CA THR A 854 -14.74 -19.27 -11.69
C THR A 854 -14.13 -20.34 -12.60
N MET A 855 -14.96 -20.93 -13.45
CA MET A 855 -14.54 -21.83 -14.52
C MET A 855 -15.09 -21.31 -15.84
N ASN A 856 -14.21 -20.99 -16.79
CA ASN A 856 -14.54 -20.37 -18.07
C ASN A 856 -15.40 -19.09 -17.89
N GLY A 857 -15.11 -18.32 -16.83
CA GLY A 857 -15.86 -17.11 -16.47
C GLY A 857 -17.17 -17.34 -15.70
N HIS A 858 -17.64 -18.58 -15.56
CA HIS A 858 -18.81 -18.92 -14.76
C HIS A 858 -18.45 -19.13 -13.28
N THR A 859 -19.21 -18.52 -12.38
CA THR A 859 -18.93 -18.59 -10.93
C THR A 859 -19.20 -19.98 -10.36
N LEU A 860 -18.28 -20.47 -9.53
CA LEU A 860 -18.32 -21.74 -8.81
C LEU A 860 -18.72 -21.48 -7.35
N SER A 861 -20.02 -21.42 -7.07
CA SER A 861 -20.52 -21.19 -5.71
C SER A 861 -20.10 -22.31 -4.77
N GLU A 862 -19.70 -21.94 -3.55
CA GLU A 862 -19.37 -22.85 -2.43
C GLU A 862 -18.17 -23.79 -2.66
N ILE A 863 -17.34 -23.54 -3.68
CA ILE A 863 -16.16 -24.37 -3.96
C ILE A 863 -14.89 -23.89 -3.25
N ALA A 864 -14.69 -22.57 -3.15
CA ALA A 864 -13.54 -22.00 -2.45
C ALA A 864 -13.90 -21.65 -1.00
N SER A 865 -12.99 -21.94 -0.09
CA SER A 865 -13.00 -21.47 1.30
C SER A 865 -11.83 -20.51 1.52
N GLU A 866 -12.06 -19.46 2.29
CA GLU A 866 -11.04 -18.47 2.62
C GLU A 866 -10.79 -18.43 4.14
N ARG A 867 -9.55 -18.18 4.53
CA ARG A 867 -9.14 -18.01 5.92
C ARG A 867 -8.15 -16.86 6.01
N GLU A 868 -8.53 -15.80 6.70
CA GLU A 868 -7.61 -14.72 7.04
C GLU A 868 -6.64 -15.18 8.13
N THR A 869 -5.37 -14.90 7.90
CA THR A 869 -4.29 -15.10 8.85
C THR A 869 -3.49 -13.80 8.94
N PRO A 870 -2.70 -13.58 10.01
CA PRO A 870 -1.78 -12.44 10.05
C PRO A 870 -0.76 -12.43 8.90
N ASN A 871 -0.54 -13.56 8.23
CA ASN A 871 0.37 -13.68 7.09
C ASN A 871 -0.29 -13.35 5.74
N GLY A 872 -1.61 -13.13 5.73
CA GLY A 872 -2.43 -12.95 4.52
C GLY A 872 -3.60 -13.93 4.43
N LEU A 873 -4.16 -14.07 3.24
CA LEU A 873 -5.33 -14.89 2.95
C LEU A 873 -4.91 -16.29 2.48
N THR A 874 -5.30 -17.33 3.23
CA THR A 874 -5.24 -18.71 2.73
C THR A 874 -6.54 -19.03 1.99
N VAL A 875 -6.43 -19.57 0.78
CA VAL A 875 -7.56 -20.05 -0.02
C VAL A 875 -7.42 -21.56 -0.20
N SER A 876 -8.50 -22.31 -0.04
CA SER A 876 -8.53 -23.75 -0.29
C SER A 876 -9.74 -24.12 -1.14
N LEU A 877 -9.63 -25.19 -1.93
CA LEU A 877 -10.76 -25.72 -2.70
C LEU A 877 -11.36 -26.97 -2.04
N ARG A 878 -12.69 -27.03 -2.03
CA ARG A 878 -13.43 -28.23 -1.66
C ARG A 878 -13.26 -29.27 -2.76
N THR A 879 -12.34 -30.22 -2.53
CA THR A 879 -11.84 -31.17 -3.52
C THR A 879 -12.95 -31.89 -4.27
N GLU A 880 -13.86 -32.58 -3.57
CA GLU A 880 -14.94 -33.36 -4.21
C GLU A 880 -15.85 -32.49 -5.09
N ALA A 881 -16.36 -31.38 -4.55
CA ALA A 881 -17.24 -30.46 -5.26
C ALA A 881 -16.56 -29.83 -6.49
N PHE A 882 -15.26 -29.52 -6.38
CA PHE A 882 -14.49 -28.99 -7.50
C PHE A 882 -14.32 -30.04 -8.61
N LEU A 883 -13.95 -31.27 -8.27
CA LEU A 883 -13.74 -32.35 -9.24
C LEU A 883 -15.02 -32.67 -10.03
N GLU A 884 -16.19 -32.67 -9.38
CA GLU A 884 -17.49 -32.83 -10.07
C GLU A 884 -17.74 -31.72 -11.10
N ARG A 885 -17.46 -30.47 -10.74
CA ARG A 885 -17.64 -29.32 -11.65
C ARG A 885 -16.63 -29.32 -12.78
N LEU A 886 -15.38 -29.71 -12.50
CA LEU A 886 -14.34 -29.85 -13.52
C LEU A 886 -14.66 -30.98 -14.51
N ALA A 887 -15.23 -32.09 -14.03
CA ALA A 887 -15.67 -33.19 -14.90
C ALA A 887 -16.81 -32.77 -15.84
N ALA A 888 -17.69 -31.86 -15.39
CA ALA A 888 -18.73 -31.25 -16.20
C ALA A 888 -18.23 -30.15 -17.15
N GLY A 889 -17.01 -29.65 -16.95
CA GLY A 889 -16.35 -28.69 -17.82
C GLY A 889 -15.92 -29.31 -19.16
N GLY A 890 -15.96 -28.51 -20.23
CA GLY A 890 -15.38 -28.89 -21.52
C GLY A 890 -13.86 -29.02 -21.46
N ASP A 891 -13.23 -29.39 -22.57
CA ASP A 891 -11.77 -29.54 -22.65
C ASP A 891 -11.05 -28.19 -22.53
N LYS A 892 -9.87 -28.17 -21.86
CA LYS A 892 -9.03 -26.99 -21.60
C LYS A 892 -9.71 -25.86 -20.81
N PRO A 893 -10.34 -26.14 -19.65
CA PRO A 893 -11.02 -25.10 -18.89
C PRO A 893 -10.02 -24.09 -18.28
N THR A 894 -10.42 -22.82 -18.19
CA THR A 894 -9.72 -21.81 -17.38
C THR A 894 -10.38 -21.70 -16.02
N VAL A 895 -9.64 -22.02 -14.97
CA VAL A 895 -10.07 -21.95 -13.57
C VAL A 895 -9.43 -20.71 -12.96
N ALA A 896 -10.21 -19.69 -12.62
CA ALA A 896 -9.70 -18.48 -11.99
C ALA A 896 -10.11 -18.41 -10.51
N ILE A 897 -9.15 -18.14 -9.63
CA ILE A 897 -9.34 -17.85 -8.21
C ILE A 897 -9.06 -16.37 -8.00
N GLU A 898 -10.11 -15.58 -7.79
CA GLU A 898 -10.04 -14.12 -7.60
C GLU A 898 -10.09 -13.81 -6.10
N ALA A 899 -8.99 -13.24 -5.58
CA ALA A 899 -8.83 -12.79 -4.21
C ALA A 899 -8.44 -11.30 -4.19
N ASP A 900 -9.38 -10.43 -4.60
CA ASP A 900 -9.16 -8.99 -4.78
C ASP A 900 -9.36 -8.22 -3.47
N ARG A 901 -8.53 -8.54 -2.46
CA ARG A 901 -8.42 -7.76 -1.22
C ARG A 901 -7.16 -6.90 -1.30
N ALA A 902 -7.33 -5.59 -1.06
CA ALA A 902 -6.21 -4.66 -1.10
C ALA A 902 -5.11 -5.10 -0.11
N ASP A 903 -3.88 -5.08 -0.58
CA ASP A 903 -2.68 -5.32 0.21
C ASP A 903 -2.63 -6.64 1.00
N THR A 904 -3.16 -7.72 0.44
CA THR A 904 -3.16 -9.03 1.10
C THR A 904 -2.31 -10.06 0.35
N ASN A 905 -1.35 -10.69 1.04
CA ASN A 905 -0.64 -11.88 0.53
C ASN A 905 -1.63 -13.04 0.36
N VAL A 906 -1.49 -13.85 -0.68
CA VAL A 906 -2.40 -14.97 -0.95
C VAL A 906 -1.64 -16.29 -1.03
N LEU A 907 -2.12 -17.29 -0.30
CA LEU A 907 -1.68 -18.69 -0.38
C LEU A 907 -2.85 -19.56 -0.84
N LEU A 908 -2.80 -20.07 -2.07
CA LEU A 908 -3.76 -21.04 -2.58
C LEU A 908 -3.28 -22.46 -2.29
N GLU A 909 -4.14 -23.28 -1.70
CA GLU A 909 -3.89 -24.69 -1.40
C GLU A 909 -4.80 -25.60 -2.23
N LEU A 910 -4.19 -26.55 -2.95
CA LEU A 910 -4.84 -27.56 -3.78
C LEU A 910 -4.37 -28.96 -3.38
N THR A 911 -5.25 -29.96 -3.46
CA THR A 911 -4.80 -31.36 -3.35
C THR A 911 -4.16 -31.82 -4.66
N GLY A 912 -3.26 -32.79 -4.59
CA GLY A 912 -2.62 -33.38 -5.77
C GLY A 912 -3.62 -34.01 -6.73
N SER A 913 -4.74 -34.54 -6.24
CA SER A 913 -5.82 -35.06 -7.09
C SER A 913 -6.53 -33.96 -7.88
N VAL A 914 -6.73 -32.78 -7.29
CA VAL A 914 -7.25 -31.59 -7.99
C VAL A 914 -6.30 -31.16 -9.09
N VAL A 915 -5.00 -31.09 -8.80
CA VAL A 915 -3.99 -30.74 -9.81
C VAL A 915 -3.95 -31.78 -10.93
N GLN A 916 -3.95 -33.08 -10.61
CA GLN A 916 -3.97 -34.16 -11.60
C GLN A 916 -5.22 -34.11 -12.50
N ALA A 917 -6.39 -33.81 -11.94
CA ALA A 917 -7.60 -33.68 -12.73
C ALA A 917 -7.55 -32.48 -13.68
N MET A 918 -6.95 -31.37 -13.25
CA MET A 918 -6.70 -30.20 -14.10
C MET A 918 -5.68 -30.50 -15.22
N GLU A 919 -4.62 -31.24 -14.93
CA GLU A 919 -3.63 -31.70 -15.91
C GLU A 919 -4.25 -32.57 -17.01
N ASN A 920 -5.06 -33.56 -16.62
CA ASN A 920 -5.76 -34.46 -17.53
C ASN A 920 -6.69 -33.72 -18.50
N ARG A 921 -7.14 -32.51 -18.13
CA ARG A 921 -7.98 -31.64 -18.96
C ARG A 921 -7.20 -30.52 -19.65
N SER A 922 -5.88 -30.45 -19.46
CA SER A 922 -5.03 -29.36 -19.93
C SER A 922 -5.58 -27.99 -19.51
N ALA A 923 -6.03 -27.88 -18.26
CA ALA A 923 -6.62 -26.67 -17.72
C ALA A 923 -5.58 -25.55 -17.49
N MET A 924 -6.05 -24.31 -17.49
CA MET A 924 -5.28 -23.14 -17.07
C MET A 924 -5.77 -22.69 -15.69
N LEU A 925 -4.90 -22.67 -14.68
CA LEU A 925 -5.18 -22.08 -13.38
C LEU A 925 -4.72 -20.62 -13.37
N GLU A 926 -5.59 -19.70 -12.95
CA GLU A 926 -5.27 -18.28 -12.82
C GLU A 926 -5.59 -17.80 -11.40
N VAL A 927 -4.56 -17.48 -10.62
CA VAL A 927 -4.75 -16.86 -9.28
C VAL A 927 -4.60 -15.36 -9.44
N ARG A 928 -5.64 -14.58 -9.12
CA ARG A 928 -5.68 -13.12 -9.27
C ARG A 928 -5.76 -12.43 -7.92
N THR A 929 -4.82 -11.51 -7.66
CA THR A 929 -4.77 -10.69 -6.45
C THR A 929 -4.57 -9.22 -6.81
N SER A 930 -4.65 -8.32 -5.83
CA SER A 930 -4.33 -6.91 -6.03
C SER A 930 -2.85 -6.66 -6.36
N TYR A 931 -1.95 -7.58 -6.00
CA TYR A 931 -0.50 -7.48 -6.29
C TYR A 931 -0.14 -7.96 -7.69
N GLY A 932 -0.90 -8.90 -8.22
CA GLY A 932 -0.67 -9.47 -9.53
C GLY A 932 -1.42 -10.77 -9.73
N SER A 933 -1.21 -11.40 -10.88
CA SER A 933 -1.84 -12.68 -11.21
C SER A 933 -0.82 -13.72 -11.62
N TYR A 934 -1.07 -14.98 -11.27
CA TYR A 934 -0.24 -16.12 -11.67
C TYR A 934 -1.06 -17.05 -12.57
N ARG A 935 -0.66 -17.15 -13.84
CA ARG A 935 -1.28 -18.03 -14.83
C ARG A 935 -0.42 -19.27 -15.04
N LEU A 936 -0.97 -20.41 -14.65
CA LEU A 936 -0.32 -21.71 -14.55
C LEU A 936 -1.06 -22.73 -15.41
N PRO A 937 -0.54 -23.12 -16.58
CA PRO A 937 -1.01 -24.32 -17.26
C PRO A 937 -0.81 -25.50 -16.31
N ALA A 938 -1.89 -26.23 -15.99
CA ALA A 938 -1.83 -27.29 -15.00
C ALA A 938 -0.80 -28.36 -15.36
N ALA A 939 -0.65 -28.67 -16.66
CA ALA A 939 0.35 -29.61 -17.18
C ALA A 939 1.81 -29.26 -16.83
N LEU A 940 2.11 -27.99 -16.53
CA LEU A 940 3.46 -27.56 -16.13
C LEU A 940 3.72 -27.71 -14.62
N LEU A 941 2.68 -27.96 -13.81
CA LEU A 941 2.85 -28.28 -12.39
C LEU A 941 3.47 -29.67 -12.19
N ASP A 942 3.18 -30.60 -13.11
CA ASP A 942 3.68 -31.99 -13.12
C ASP A 942 3.55 -32.64 -11.73
N ILE A 943 2.30 -32.85 -11.33
CA ILE A 943 1.97 -33.41 -10.02
C ILE A 943 2.54 -34.81 -9.84
N GLY A 944 2.76 -35.56 -10.93
CA GLY A 944 3.43 -36.86 -10.87
C GLY A 944 4.85 -36.73 -10.30
N THR A 945 5.66 -35.86 -10.92
CA THR A 945 7.03 -35.58 -10.48
C THR A 945 7.07 -34.91 -9.10
N LEU A 946 6.19 -33.95 -8.84
CA LEU A 946 6.11 -33.29 -7.52
C LEU A 946 5.75 -34.28 -6.42
N ALA A 947 4.72 -35.12 -6.63
CA ALA A 947 4.31 -36.13 -5.68
C ALA A 947 5.41 -37.18 -5.45
N GLU A 948 6.19 -37.53 -6.48
CA GLU A 948 7.35 -38.42 -6.33
C GLU A 948 8.43 -37.79 -5.44
N LYS A 949 8.77 -36.51 -5.66
CA LYS A 949 9.77 -35.77 -4.84
C LYS A 949 9.40 -35.72 -3.36
N VAL A 950 8.10 -35.66 -3.04
CA VAL A 950 7.62 -35.64 -1.65
C VAL A 950 7.20 -37.02 -1.13
N GLY A 951 7.25 -38.07 -1.96
CA GLY A 951 6.87 -39.44 -1.59
C GLY A 951 5.36 -39.72 -1.52
N GLY A 952 4.54 -38.88 -2.14
CA GLY A 952 3.07 -38.93 -2.12
C GLY A 952 2.38 -39.50 -3.37
N SER A 953 3.12 -40.14 -4.29
CA SER A 953 2.58 -40.59 -5.59
C SER A 953 1.39 -41.54 -5.51
N SER A 954 1.23 -42.29 -4.42
CA SER A 954 0.10 -43.22 -4.20
C SER A 954 -1.05 -42.61 -3.38
N ALA A 955 -0.94 -41.35 -2.97
CA ALA A 955 -1.88 -40.69 -2.06
C ALA A 955 -2.06 -39.21 -2.46
N LEU A 956 -2.41 -38.96 -3.72
CA LEU A 956 -2.52 -37.60 -4.26
C LEU A 956 -3.56 -36.71 -3.53
N ASP A 957 -4.60 -37.29 -2.95
CA ASP A 957 -5.57 -36.56 -2.10
C ASP A 957 -4.94 -36.02 -0.81
N GLU A 958 -3.81 -36.59 -0.39
CA GLU A 958 -3.03 -36.16 0.77
C GLU A 958 -1.81 -35.28 0.38
N VAL A 959 -1.52 -35.10 -0.91
CA VAL A 959 -0.44 -34.19 -1.36
C VAL A 959 -1.00 -32.77 -1.44
N LEU A 960 -0.36 -31.81 -0.77
CA LEU A 960 -0.81 -30.42 -0.73
C LEU A 960 0.08 -29.55 -1.62
N VAL A 961 -0.48 -29.06 -2.72
CA VAL A 961 0.17 -28.09 -3.60
C VAL A 961 -0.19 -26.68 -3.14
N ARG A 962 0.84 -25.88 -2.87
CA ARG A 962 0.76 -24.50 -2.38
C ARG A 962 1.23 -23.54 -3.45
N ILE A 963 0.42 -22.55 -3.77
CA ILE A 963 0.73 -21.48 -4.72
C ILE A 963 0.65 -20.15 -3.98
N THR A 964 1.79 -19.46 -3.89
CA THR A 964 1.92 -18.21 -3.15
C THR A 964 2.03 -17.02 -4.10
N ILE A 965 1.30 -15.95 -3.80
CA ILE A 965 1.49 -14.60 -4.34
C ILE A 965 1.61 -13.66 -3.14
N ALA A 966 2.82 -13.22 -2.82
CA ALA A 966 3.08 -12.41 -1.64
C ALA A 966 3.95 -11.19 -1.97
N ARG A 967 3.78 -10.10 -1.24
CA ARG A 967 4.75 -9.01 -1.24
C ARG A 967 6.06 -9.52 -0.62
N ALA A 968 7.18 -9.28 -1.27
CA ALA A 968 8.47 -9.69 -0.73
C ALA A 968 8.99 -8.65 0.28
N ASP A 969 9.39 -9.09 1.47
CA ASP A 969 9.94 -8.26 2.57
C ASP A 969 11.40 -7.81 2.33
N ALA A 970 11.83 -7.66 1.08
CA ALA A 970 13.23 -7.41 0.74
C ALA A 970 13.69 -6.03 1.24
N ALA A 971 14.26 -6.01 2.46
CA ALA A 971 15.05 -4.93 3.00
C ALA A 971 16.17 -4.53 2.01
N ASN A 972 16.29 -3.23 1.70
CA ASN A 972 17.44 -2.60 1.02
C ASN A 972 18.05 -3.39 -0.16
N THR A 973 17.57 -3.19 -1.39
CA THR A 973 18.31 -3.71 -2.56
C THR A 973 18.41 -2.63 -3.63
N GLY A 974 19.64 -2.23 -3.97
CA GLY A 974 19.99 -1.22 -4.97
C GLY A 974 19.66 -1.65 -6.40
N ILE A 975 18.40 -1.98 -6.67
CA ILE A 975 17.84 -2.26 -8.00
C ILE A 975 17.54 -0.90 -8.64
N PRO A 976 18.34 -0.44 -9.62
CA PRO A 976 18.10 0.84 -10.27
C PRO A 976 16.76 0.80 -11.03
N ASN A 977 16.00 1.88 -10.89
CA ASN A 977 14.73 2.10 -11.60
C ASN A 977 13.63 1.06 -11.32
N LEU A 978 13.58 0.56 -10.08
CA LEU A 978 12.47 -0.26 -9.57
C LEU A 978 11.13 0.50 -9.64
N VAL A 979 10.08 -0.17 -10.11
CA VAL A 979 8.71 0.34 -10.15
C VAL A 979 7.84 -0.53 -9.25
N GLY A 980 7.20 0.05 -8.23
CA GLY A 980 6.34 -0.69 -7.30
C GLY A 980 7.13 -1.64 -6.37
N HIS A 981 6.41 -2.57 -5.73
CA HIS A 981 6.99 -3.54 -4.81
C HIS A 981 7.33 -4.86 -5.53
N PRO A 982 8.45 -5.52 -5.19
CA PRO A 982 8.73 -6.87 -5.63
C PRO A 982 7.69 -7.87 -5.07
N ILE A 983 7.25 -8.80 -5.91
CA ILE A 983 6.22 -9.80 -5.61
C ILE A 983 6.83 -11.20 -5.73
N GLU A 984 6.69 -12.00 -4.68
CA GLU A 984 7.02 -13.42 -4.68
C GLU A 984 5.93 -14.24 -5.39
N PHE A 985 6.35 -15.10 -6.30
CA PHE A 985 5.53 -16.14 -6.91
C PHE A 985 6.22 -17.49 -6.72
N SER A 986 5.64 -18.36 -5.88
CA SER A 986 6.18 -19.69 -5.58
C SER A 986 5.11 -20.79 -5.66
N VAL A 987 5.55 -22.00 -6.00
CA VAL A 987 4.75 -23.22 -6.09
C VAL A 987 5.52 -24.35 -5.42
N SER A 988 4.94 -24.93 -4.37
CA SER A 988 5.52 -26.07 -3.66
C SER A 988 4.50 -27.18 -3.44
N ALA A 989 4.99 -28.38 -3.16
CA ALA A 989 4.20 -29.51 -2.72
C ALA A 989 4.70 -29.95 -1.34
N ASP A 990 3.76 -30.32 -0.48
CA ASP A 990 4.01 -30.94 0.81
C ASP A 990 3.30 -32.28 0.89
N TYR A 991 4.01 -33.31 1.33
CA TYR A 991 3.42 -34.57 1.73
C TYR A 991 4.07 -35.08 3.00
N LYS A 992 3.26 -35.22 4.06
CA LYS A 992 3.66 -35.85 5.31
C LYS A 992 4.91 -35.26 5.98
N GLY A 993 5.19 -33.98 5.77
CA GLY A 993 6.42 -33.37 6.25
C GLY A 993 7.51 -33.23 5.19
N THR A 994 7.40 -33.86 4.03
CA THR A 994 8.38 -33.67 2.97
C THR A 994 7.92 -32.53 2.08
N ASN A 995 8.69 -31.45 2.00
CA ASN A 995 8.44 -30.33 1.09
C ASN A 995 9.34 -30.43 -0.15
N ALA A 996 8.77 -30.11 -1.30
CA ALA A 996 9.52 -29.88 -2.53
C ALA A 996 8.94 -28.67 -3.26
N GLU A 997 9.79 -27.71 -3.59
CA GLU A 997 9.41 -26.59 -4.45
C GLU A 997 9.60 -26.97 -5.93
N ILE A 998 8.74 -26.42 -6.81
CA ILE A 998 9.07 -26.35 -8.23
C ILE A 998 10.18 -25.31 -8.39
N GLU A 999 11.43 -25.75 -8.36
CA GLU A 999 12.55 -24.85 -8.65
C GLU A 999 12.48 -24.33 -10.10
N GLU A 1000 12.06 -25.21 -11.02
CA GLU A 1000 11.98 -24.93 -12.46
C GLU A 1000 10.80 -25.65 -13.14
N PHE A 1001 10.11 -24.94 -14.02
CA PHE A 1001 9.03 -25.44 -14.86
C PHE A 1001 9.58 -25.97 -16.19
N ALA A 1002 8.94 -27.02 -16.73
CA ALA A 1002 9.29 -27.59 -18.04
C ALA A 1002 8.96 -26.66 -19.23
N GLY A 1003 8.24 -25.55 -18.99
CA GLY A 1003 7.85 -24.54 -19.97
C GLY A 1003 7.47 -23.22 -19.29
N PHE A 1004 7.29 -22.17 -20.10
CA PHE A 1004 7.00 -20.83 -19.58
C PHE A 1004 5.64 -20.76 -18.89
N VAL A 1005 5.65 -20.23 -17.66
CA VAL A 1005 4.46 -19.83 -16.90
C VAL A 1005 4.41 -18.31 -16.81
N GLU A 1006 3.22 -17.71 -16.78
CA GLU A 1006 3.07 -16.25 -16.84
C GLU A 1006 2.74 -15.64 -15.47
N ARG A 1007 3.41 -14.53 -15.16
CA ARG A 1007 3.11 -13.66 -14.01
C ARG A 1007 2.69 -12.30 -14.54
N VAL A 1008 1.53 -11.83 -14.11
CA VAL A 1008 0.95 -10.54 -14.52
C VAL A 1008 1.16 -9.56 -13.38
N LEU A 1009 2.00 -8.56 -13.59
CA LEU A 1009 2.27 -7.50 -12.63
C LEU A 1009 1.60 -6.20 -13.11
N PRO A 1010 0.62 -5.65 -12.37
CA PRO A 1010 -0.01 -4.39 -12.71
C PRO A 1010 1.02 -3.26 -12.73
N ILE A 1011 1.04 -2.48 -13.80
CA ILE A 1011 1.91 -1.30 -13.88
C ILE A 1011 1.16 -0.14 -13.22
N PRO A 1012 1.77 0.55 -12.23
CA PRO A 1012 1.12 1.67 -11.57
C PRO A 1012 0.67 2.75 -12.56
N ALA A 1013 -0.46 3.40 -12.26
CA ALA A 1013 -1.00 4.45 -13.12
C ALA A 1013 0.03 5.58 -13.31
N ARG A 1014 0.12 6.11 -14.52
CA ARG A 1014 1.09 7.17 -14.92
C ARG A 1014 2.56 6.72 -14.96
N THR A 1015 2.88 5.44 -14.73
CA THR A 1015 4.24 4.91 -14.96
C THR A 1015 4.47 4.61 -16.45
N SER A 1016 5.53 5.19 -17.00
CA SER A 1016 6.03 4.91 -18.36
C SER A 1016 7.44 4.33 -18.31
N GLY A 1017 7.92 3.74 -19.41
CA GLY A 1017 9.30 3.24 -19.49
C GLY A 1017 9.58 1.90 -18.81
N VAL A 1018 8.56 1.19 -18.28
CA VAL A 1018 8.71 -0.23 -17.91
C VAL A 1018 9.00 -1.02 -19.17
N THR A 1019 10.21 -1.59 -19.24
CA THR A 1019 10.69 -2.35 -20.40
C THR A 1019 10.81 -3.84 -20.09
N THR A 1020 10.92 -4.20 -18.81
CA THR A 1020 11.03 -5.59 -18.38
C THR A 1020 10.63 -5.79 -16.93
N VAL A 1021 10.20 -7.01 -16.61
CA VAL A 1021 10.25 -7.56 -15.26
C VAL A 1021 11.62 -8.20 -15.06
N VAL A 1022 12.13 -8.16 -13.83
CA VAL A 1022 13.36 -8.85 -13.42
C VAL A 1022 13.07 -9.82 -12.29
N VAL A 1023 13.91 -10.86 -12.19
CA VAL A 1023 14.01 -11.69 -11.00
C VAL A 1023 15.11 -11.13 -10.09
N LEU A 1024 14.81 -11.01 -8.80
CA LEU A 1024 15.81 -10.78 -7.75
C LEU A 1024 16.39 -12.12 -7.31
N GLU A 1025 17.68 -12.28 -7.54
CA GLU A 1025 18.43 -13.47 -7.17
C GLU A 1025 18.96 -13.35 -5.72
N PRO A 1026 19.15 -14.45 -4.95
CA PRO A 1026 19.58 -14.36 -3.55
C PRO A 1026 20.97 -13.76 -3.32
N ASP A 1027 21.77 -13.60 -4.38
CA ASP A 1027 23.07 -12.91 -4.32
C ASP A 1027 22.94 -11.38 -4.52
N GLY A 1028 21.71 -10.88 -4.62
CA GLY A 1028 21.40 -9.48 -4.85
C GLY A 1028 21.48 -9.04 -6.31
N SER A 1029 21.83 -9.94 -7.24
CA SER A 1029 21.81 -9.65 -8.68
C SER A 1029 20.39 -9.67 -9.24
N VAL A 1030 20.20 -8.98 -10.36
CA VAL A 1030 18.93 -8.99 -11.11
C VAL A 1030 19.14 -9.54 -12.50
N ARG A 1031 18.16 -10.30 -12.99
CA ARG A 1031 18.14 -10.78 -14.38
C ARG A 1031 16.83 -10.47 -15.08
N HIS A 1032 16.92 -10.26 -16.39
CA HIS A 1032 15.75 -10.14 -17.26
C HIS A 1032 14.79 -11.32 -17.12
N VAL A 1033 13.50 -11.03 -17.26
CA VAL A 1033 12.45 -12.00 -17.54
C VAL A 1033 11.75 -11.55 -18.82
N PRO A 1034 11.57 -12.41 -19.84
CA PRO A 1034 10.82 -12.06 -21.04
C PRO A 1034 9.46 -11.46 -20.67
N THR A 1035 9.24 -10.22 -21.09
CA THR A 1035 8.10 -9.42 -20.65
C THR A 1035 7.45 -8.74 -21.84
N ARG A 1036 6.14 -8.90 -21.96
CA ARG A 1036 5.29 -8.09 -22.84
C ARG A 1036 4.37 -7.20 -22.03
N ILE A 1037 3.92 -6.11 -22.61
CA ILE A 1037 3.01 -5.17 -21.96
C ILE A 1037 1.61 -5.36 -22.55
N GLU A 1038 0.63 -5.66 -21.71
CA GLU A 1038 -0.77 -5.85 -22.10
C GLU A 1038 -1.69 -4.84 -21.38
N SER A 1039 -2.85 -4.57 -21.96
CA SER A 1039 -3.94 -3.86 -21.27
C SER A 1039 -4.95 -4.89 -20.77
N ILE A 1040 -5.02 -5.08 -19.45
CA ILE A 1040 -5.91 -6.04 -18.79
C ILE A 1040 -6.88 -5.24 -17.92
N GLY A 1041 -8.18 -5.35 -18.20
CA GLY A 1041 -9.21 -4.58 -17.47
C GLY A 1041 -9.05 -3.05 -17.58
N GLY A 1042 -8.49 -2.56 -18.70
CA GLY A 1042 -8.21 -1.12 -18.90
C GLY A 1042 -6.95 -0.60 -18.20
N ARG A 1043 -6.18 -1.47 -17.52
CA ARG A 1043 -4.91 -1.13 -16.86
C ARG A 1043 -3.75 -1.79 -17.59
N ARG A 1044 -2.65 -1.04 -17.78
CA ARG A 1044 -1.39 -1.60 -18.30
C ARG A 1044 -0.80 -2.57 -17.28
N SER A 1045 -0.40 -3.75 -17.74
CA SER A 1045 0.23 -4.80 -16.93
C SER A 1045 1.40 -5.38 -17.68
N ALA A 1046 2.46 -5.74 -16.95
CA ALA A 1046 3.58 -6.49 -17.49
C ALA A 1046 3.29 -7.98 -17.34
N VAL A 1047 3.31 -8.71 -18.45
CA VAL A 1047 3.16 -10.17 -18.47
C VAL A 1047 4.55 -10.78 -18.63
N ALA A 1048 5.08 -11.29 -17.52
CA ALA A 1048 6.40 -11.89 -17.42
C ALA A 1048 6.32 -13.41 -17.59
N SER A 1049 7.01 -13.92 -18.60
CA SER A 1049 7.12 -15.35 -18.88
C SER A 1049 8.41 -15.90 -18.28
N SER A 1050 8.32 -16.79 -17.30
CA SER A 1050 9.47 -17.34 -16.59
C SER A 1050 9.39 -18.84 -16.41
N LEU A 1051 10.55 -19.48 -16.25
CA LEU A 1051 10.67 -20.90 -15.91
C LEU A 1051 10.91 -21.16 -14.42
N THR A 1052 11.05 -20.14 -13.58
CA THR A 1052 11.44 -20.34 -12.18
C THR A 1052 10.40 -19.78 -11.21
N ASN A 1053 10.32 -20.31 -10.00
CA ASN A 1053 9.77 -19.54 -8.88
C ASN A 1053 10.80 -18.50 -8.44
N SER A 1054 10.35 -17.30 -8.03
CA SER A 1054 11.22 -16.26 -7.50
C SER A 1054 10.45 -15.02 -7.02
N VAL A 1055 11.20 -14.01 -6.59
CA VAL A 1055 10.75 -12.64 -6.40
C VAL A 1055 10.90 -11.85 -7.71
N TYR A 1056 9.80 -11.29 -8.19
CA TYR A 1056 9.70 -10.57 -9.45
C TYR A 1056 9.46 -9.08 -9.21
N ALA A 1057 10.12 -8.24 -10.00
CA ALA A 1057 10.05 -6.78 -9.86
C ALA A 1057 9.92 -6.09 -11.22
N LEU A 1058 9.12 -5.02 -11.30
CA LEU A 1058 9.04 -4.18 -12.50
C LEU A 1058 10.25 -3.24 -12.54
N VAL A 1059 10.90 -3.13 -13.71
CA VAL A 1059 12.04 -2.23 -13.90
C VAL A 1059 11.78 -1.31 -15.10
N ALA A 1060 11.98 -0.01 -14.87
CA ALA A 1060 11.96 1.01 -15.91
C ALA A 1060 13.39 1.30 -16.40
N HIS A 1061 13.86 0.58 -17.41
CA HIS A 1061 15.23 0.71 -17.91
C HIS A 1061 15.26 1.00 -19.41
N SER A 1062 15.93 2.08 -19.79
CA SER A 1062 16.18 2.50 -21.17
C SER A 1062 17.67 2.43 -21.45
N ALA A 1063 18.07 1.82 -22.56
CA ALA A 1063 19.46 1.76 -22.98
C ALA A 1063 19.59 1.98 -24.50
N ALA A 1064 20.56 2.83 -24.86
CA ALA A 1064 20.92 3.14 -26.24
C ALA A 1064 22.45 3.18 -26.40
N PHE A 1065 22.94 2.83 -27.59
CA PHE A 1065 24.36 2.85 -27.91
C PHE A 1065 24.69 3.89 -28.99
N PRO A 1066 25.67 4.79 -28.77
CA PRO A 1066 26.00 5.84 -29.72
C PRO A 1066 26.37 5.34 -31.12
N ASP A 1067 27.08 4.21 -31.22
CA ASP A 1067 27.54 3.63 -32.48
C ASP A 1067 26.45 2.89 -33.27
N VAL A 1068 25.24 2.84 -32.73
CA VAL A 1068 24.07 2.17 -33.32
C VAL A 1068 23.04 3.19 -33.82
N GLU A 1069 23.21 4.49 -33.55
CA GLU A 1069 22.21 5.54 -33.80
C GLU A 1069 21.72 5.61 -35.26
N ASN A 1070 22.58 5.26 -36.23
CA ASN A 1070 22.27 5.21 -37.67
C ASN A 1070 22.31 3.79 -38.25
N HIS A 1071 22.32 2.76 -37.40
CA HIS A 1071 22.42 1.37 -37.82
C HIS A 1071 21.03 0.76 -38.07
N TRP A 1072 20.90 -0.08 -39.10
CA TRP A 1072 19.61 -0.70 -39.49
C TRP A 1072 18.95 -1.56 -38.40
N ALA A 1073 19.72 -2.00 -37.41
CA ALA A 1073 19.29 -2.84 -36.28
C ALA A 1073 19.08 -2.04 -34.97
N LYS A 1074 19.00 -0.70 -35.05
CA LYS A 1074 18.94 0.17 -33.86
C LYS A 1074 17.82 -0.19 -32.90
N SER A 1075 16.62 -0.39 -33.42
CA SER A 1075 15.43 -0.64 -32.63
C SER A 1075 15.58 -1.93 -31.81
N GLU A 1076 16.02 -3.01 -32.45
CA GLU A 1076 16.18 -4.32 -31.83
C GLU A 1076 17.34 -4.32 -30.81
N ILE A 1077 18.45 -3.66 -31.14
CA ILE A 1077 19.60 -3.56 -30.22
C ILE A 1077 19.21 -2.78 -28.96
N ASN A 1078 18.64 -1.58 -29.10
CA ASN A 1078 18.25 -0.75 -27.96
C ASN A 1078 17.10 -1.40 -27.17
N GLY A 1079 16.18 -2.08 -27.86
CA GLY A 1079 15.08 -2.81 -27.23
C GLY A 1079 15.56 -3.98 -26.35
N LEU A 1080 16.53 -4.77 -26.83
CA LEU A 1080 17.15 -5.83 -26.03
C LEU A 1080 18.05 -5.29 -24.93
N ALA A 1081 18.74 -4.17 -25.16
CA ALA A 1081 19.58 -3.53 -24.14
C ALA A 1081 18.75 -2.99 -22.99
N SER A 1082 17.63 -2.33 -23.31
CA SER A 1082 16.64 -1.83 -22.34
C SER A 1082 16.03 -2.96 -21.51
N ARG A 1083 16.01 -4.18 -22.05
CA ARG A 1083 15.58 -5.41 -21.35
C ARG A 1083 16.72 -6.12 -20.60
N LEU A 1084 17.93 -5.56 -20.52
CA LEU A 1084 19.12 -6.16 -19.92
C LEU A 1084 19.63 -7.44 -20.64
N VAL A 1085 19.15 -7.70 -21.87
CA VAL A 1085 19.49 -8.88 -22.66
C VAL A 1085 20.82 -8.72 -23.36
N VAL A 1086 21.13 -7.54 -23.91
CA VAL A 1086 22.43 -7.26 -24.55
C VAL A 1086 23.12 -6.09 -23.86
N ARG A 1087 24.45 -6.05 -23.93
CA ARG A 1087 25.28 -5.04 -23.25
C ARG A 1087 26.35 -4.50 -24.19
N GLY A 1088 26.72 -3.24 -24.01
CA GLY A 1088 27.88 -2.63 -24.67
C GLY A 1088 29.19 -3.16 -24.10
N ASN A 1089 30.30 -2.74 -24.70
CA ASN A 1089 31.61 -2.89 -24.08
C ASN A 1089 31.79 -1.85 -22.95
N ASP A 1090 32.92 -1.91 -22.24
CA ASP A 1090 33.23 -1.01 -21.12
C ASP A 1090 33.30 0.47 -21.51
N ASN A 1091 33.44 0.76 -22.81
CA ASN A 1091 33.44 2.12 -23.36
C ASN A 1091 32.05 2.59 -23.82
N GLY A 1092 30.99 1.82 -23.55
CA GLY A 1092 29.62 2.16 -23.90
C GLY A 1092 29.23 1.96 -25.37
N ALA A 1093 30.04 1.26 -26.18
CA ALA A 1093 29.76 0.97 -27.58
C ALA A 1093 29.24 -0.47 -27.78
N PHE A 1094 28.33 -0.69 -28.73
CA PHE A 1094 27.78 -2.02 -29.02
C PHE A 1094 28.55 -2.80 -30.08
N LEU A 1095 29.25 -2.13 -30.99
CA LEU A 1095 29.99 -2.69 -32.13
C LEU A 1095 29.12 -3.59 -33.03
N PRO A 1096 28.08 -3.04 -33.70
CA PRO A 1096 27.09 -3.83 -34.43
C PRO A 1096 27.65 -4.73 -35.53
N GLY A 1097 28.77 -4.34 -36.16
CA GLY A 1097 29.44 -5.11 -37.22
C GLY A 1097 30.43 -6.19 -36.74
N ALA A 1098 30.71 -6.28 -35.43
CA ALA A 1098 31.65 -7.28 -34.91
C ALA A 1098 31.04 -8.69 -34.95
N SER A 1099 31.87 -9.70 -35.22
CA SER A 1099 31.46 -11.11 -35.16
C SER A 1099 31.20 -11.55 -33.72
N VAL A 1100 30.20 -12.41 -33.53
CA VAL A 1100 29.83 -12.95 -32.22
C VAL A 1100 30.50 -14.30 -31.97
N THR A 1101 31.02 -14.50 -30.76
CA THR A 1101 31.57 -15.81 -30.35
C THR A 1101 30.46 -16.78 -29.93
N ARG A 1102 30.72 -18.09 -29.99
CA ARG A 1102 29.78 -19.11 -29.49
C ARG A 1102 29.38 -18.88 -28.03
N ALA A 1103 30.32 -18.45 -27.18
CA ALA A 1103 30.04 -18.09 -25.79
C ALA A 1103 29.11 -16.89 -25.66
N GLU A 1104 29.37 -15.83 -26.42
CA GLU A 1104 28.55 -14.62 -26.40
C GLU A 1104 27.14 -14.86 -26.93
N PHE A 1105 26.99 -15.62 -28.02
CA PHE A 1105 25.68 -15.98 -28.55
C PHE A 1105 24.88 -16.82 -27.55
N ALA A 1106 25.50 -17.82 -26.91
CA ALA A 1106 24.86 -18.62 -25.88
C ALA A 1106 24.42 -17.79 -24.67
N ALA A 1107 25.25 -16.84 -24.22
CA ALA A 1107 24.93 -15.96 -23.10
C ALA A 1107 23.79 -14.99 -23.44
N ILE A 1108 23.78 -14.41 -24.65
CA ILE A 1108 22.66 -13.57 -25.11
C ILE A 1108 21.37 -14.39 -25.16
N LEU A 1109 21.40 -15.60 -25.72
CA LEU A 1109 20.21 -16.45 -25.83
C LEU A 1109 19.70 -16.89 -24.44
N THR A 1110 20.59 -17.22 -23.52
CA THR A 1110 20.27 -17.57 -22.13
C THR A 1110 19.58 -16.40 -21.41
N ARG A 1111 20.16 -15.19 -21.50
CA ARG A 1111 19.56 -13.96 -20.95
C ARG A 1111 18.22 -13.63 -21.59
N ALA A 1112 18.13 -13.75 -22.91
CA ALA A 1112 16.92 -13.44 -23.68
C ALA A 1112 15.73 -14.30 -23.25
N LEU A 1113 15.99 -15.56 -22.89
CA LEU A 1113 14.99 -16.51 -22.40
C LEU A 1113 14.72 -16.40 -20.90
N GLY A 1114 15.36 -15.44 -20.21
CA GLY A 1114 15.23 -15.24 -18.76
C GLY A 1114 15.77 -16.41 -17.94
N LEU A 1115 16.77 -17.12 -18.44
CA LEU A 1115 17.42 -18.20 -17.71
C LEU A 1115 18.49 -17.62 -16.78
N PRO A 1116 18.74 -18.22 -15.60
CA PRO A 1116 19.81 -17.79 -14.72
C PRO A 1116 21.17 -17.95 -15.43
N GLU A 1117 22.12 -17.04 -15.22
CA GLU A 1117 23.50 -17.17 -15.74
C GLU A 1117 24.45 -17.80 -14.69
N ARG A 1118 23.91 -18.61 -13.78
CA ARG A 1118 24.63 -19.20 -12.65
C ARG A 1118 24.17 -20.63 -12.36
N GLY A 1119 25.02 -21.41 -11.70
CA GLY A 1119 24.74 -22.79 -11.28
C GLY A 1119 25.21 -23.86 -12.28
N GLY A 1120 25.77 -24.95 -11.72
CA GLY A 1120 26.16 -26.17 -12.45
C GLY A 1120 27.56 -26.16 -13.08
N GLU A 1121 28.20 -27.32 -13.14
CA GLU A 1121 29.35 -27.53 -14.02
C GLU A 1121 28.85 -27.63 -15.46
N SER A 1122 29.42 -26.84 -16.38
CA SER A 1122 29.02 -26.90 -17.80
C SER A 1122 29.27 -28.28 -18.43
N GLY A 1123 30.14 -29.09 -17.81
CA GLY A 1123 30.58 -30.39 -18.27
C GLY A 1123 31.34 -30.36 -19.61
N TYR A 1124 31.75 -29.17 -20.07
CA TYR A 1124 32.59 -29.00 -21.25
C TYR A 1124 34.06 -28.86 -20.83
N ALA A 1125 34.95 -29.58 -21.48
CA ALA A 1125 36.36 -29.63 -21.10
C ALA A 1125 37.11 -28.28 -21.28
N ASP A 1126 36.59 -27.39 -22.13
CA ASP A 1126 37.20 -26.11 -22.52
C ASP A 1126 36.48 -24.89 -21.94
N VAL A 1127 35.61 -25.06 -20.95
CA VAL A 1127 34.94 -23.96 -20.23
C VAL A 1127 35.49 -23.88 -18.81
N ALA A 1128 36.28 -22.83 -18.53
CA ALA A 1128 36.80 -22.58 -17.19
C ALA A 1128 35.68 -22.17 -16.23
N LEU A 1129 35.71 -22.67 -14.97
CA LEU A 1129 34.69 -22.39 -13.96
C LEU A 1129 34.50 -20.90 -13.64
N ASN A 1130 35.58 -20.10 -13.76
CA ASN A 1130 35.56 -18.65 -13.52
C ASN A 1130 35.38 -17.81 -14.79
N ALA A 1131 35.15 -18.43 -15.96
CA ALA A 1131 34.89 -17.67 -17.17
C ALA A 1131 33.56 -16.92 -17.05
N TRP A 1132 33.49 -15.70 -17.58
CA TRP A 1132 32.29 -14.86 -17.50
C TRP A 1132 31.05 -15.51 -18.13
N TYR A 1133 31.23 -16.46 -19.06
CA TYR A 1133 30.18 -17.21 -19.74
C TYR A 1133 29.94 -18.61 -19.15
N ALA A 1134 30.64 -19.01 -18.09
CA ALA A 1134 30.60 -20.39 -17.59
C ALA A 1134 29.19 -20.81 -17.17
N GLY A 1135 28.50 -19.97 -16.38
CA GLY A 1135 27.14 -20.23 -15.96
C GLY A 1135 26.14 -20.21 -17.12
N ALA A 1136 26.28 -19.26 -18.04
CA ALA A 1136 25.44 -19.24 -19.25
C ALA A 1136 25.64 -20.50 -20.12
N ALA A 1137 26.87 -20.99 -20.28
CA ALA A 1137 27.15 -22.22 -21.04
C ALA A 1137 26.60 -23.47 -20.33
N ALA A 1138 26.66 -23.52 -19.00
CA ALA A 1138 26.07 -24.59 -18.21
C ALA A 1138 24.55 -24.63 -18.36
N GLN A 1139 23.90 -23.46 -18.28
CA GLN A 1139 22.45 -23.33 -18.39
C GLN A 1139 21.97 -23.58 -19.82
N ALA A 1140 22.68 -23.05 -20.83
CA ALA A 1140 22.40 -23.37 -22.23
C ALA A 1140 22.51 -24.89 -22.51
N ARG A 1141 23.42 -25.62 -21.85
CA ARG A 1141 23.45 -27.09 -21.94
C ARG A 1141 22.30 -27.74 -21.19
N LYS A 1142 22.03 -27.31 -19.96
CA LYS A 1142 20.95 -27.84 -19.10
C LYS A 1142 19.60 -27.78 -19.81
N TYR A 1143 19.29 -26.64 -20.44
CA TYR A 1143 18.05 -26.42 -21.19
C TYR A 1143 18.13 -26.91 -22.66
N GLY A 1144 19.17 -27.67 -23.03
CA GLY A 1144 19.28 -28.28 -24.35
C GLY A 1144 19.49 -27.30 -25.51
N LEU A 1145 19.88 -26.05 -25.24
CA LEU A 1145 20.19 -25.06 -26.26
C LEU A 1145 21.52 -25.37 -26.98
N VAL A 1146 22.49 -25.99 -26.28
CA VAL A 1146 23.81 -26.36 -26.82
C VAL A 1146 24.24 -27.75 -26.38
N GLU A 1147 24.83 -28.53 -27.29
CA GLU A 1147 25.37 -29.88 -27.01
C GLU A 1147 26.91 -29.97 -27.14
N GLY A 1148 27.57 -28.90 -27.61
CA GLY A 1148 29.01 -28.88 -27.91
C GLY A 1148 29.36 -29.36 -29.32
N ASP A 1149 30.61 -29.79 -29.53
CA ASP A 1149 31.15 -30.26 -30.82
C ASP A 1149 31.09 -31.80 -30.99
N GLY A 1150 30.41 -32.51 -30.10
CA GLY A 1150 30.37 -33.97 -30.07
C GLY A 1150 31.62 -34.65 -29.46
N GLN A 1151 32.65 -33.88 -29.09
CA GLN A 1151 33.84 -34.35 -28.37
C GLN A 1151 33.91 -33.82 -26.93
N GLY A 1152 32.80 -33.32 -26.40
CA GLY A 1152 32.71 -32.73 -25.06
C GLY A 1152 33.31 -31.32 -24.95
N ARG A 1153 33.48 -30.59 -26.06
CA ARG A 1153 33.96 -29.19 -26.06
C ARG A 1153 32.87 -28.22 -26.51
N PHE A 1154 32.88 -27.02 -25.95
CA PHE A 1154 31.94 -25.93 -26.24
C PHE A 1154 32.45 -24.98 -27.33
N ARG A 1155 33.78 -24.79 -27.41
CA ARG A 1155 34.51 -23.86 -28.31
C ARG A 1155 34.16 -22.38 -28.06
N PRO A 1156 34.37 -21.85 -26.83
CA PRO A 1156 33.82 -20.56 -26.41
C PRO A 1156 34.27 -19.37 -27.25
N SER A 1157 35.55 -19.33 -27.67
CA SER A 1157 36.12 -18.19 -28.42
C SER A 1157 35.94 -18.28 -29.94
N ALA A 1158 35.39 -19.38 -30.46
CA ALA A 1158 35.16 -19.51 -31.90
C ALA A 1158 34.00 -18.60 -32.33
N ALA A 1159 34.16 -17.90 -33.46
CA ALA A 1159 33.06 -17.17 -34.06
C ALA A 1159 31.94 -18.14 -34.45
N ILE A 1160 30.70 -17.82 -34.10
CA ILE A 1160 29.55 -18.68 -34.39
C ILE A 1160 29.07 -18.47 -35.83
N THR A 1161 28.99 -19.56 -36.59
CA THR A 1161 28.48 -19.53 -37.97
C THR A 1161 26.95 -19.46 -37.97
N ARG A 1162 26.37 -18.97 -39.08
CA ARG A 1162 24.91 -18.87 -39.23
C ARG A 1162 24.21 -20.23 -39.10
N GLU A 1163 24.82 -21.31 -39.60
CA GLU A 1163 24.25 -22.66 -39.46
C GLU A 1163 24.31 -23.21 -38.03
N GLU A 1164 25.33 -22.86 -37.24
CA GLU A 1164 25.40 -23.19 -35.81
C GLU A 1164 24.37 -22.40 -34.99
N ALA A 1165 24.25 -21.10 -35.26
CA ALA A 1165 23.26 -20.24 -34.62
C ALA A 1165 21.83 -20.71 -34.90
N ALA A 1166 21.55 -21.15 -36.14
CA ALA A 1166 20.25 -21.69 -36.53
C ALA A 1166 19.84 -22.90 -35.67
N VAL A 1167 20.78 -23.81 -35.38
CA VAL A 1167 20.50 -24.99 -34.54
C VAL A 1167 20.19 -24.59 -33.10
N MET A 1168 20.95 -23.65 -32.53
CA MET A 1168 20.67 -23.13 -31.19
C MET A 1168 19.30 -22.44 -31.12
N LEU A 1169 18.94 -21.67 -32.14
CA LEU A 1169 17.63 -21.02 -32.23
C LEU A 1169 16.49 -22.02 -32.40
N ALA A 1170 16.65 -23.08 -33.19
CA ALA A 1170 15.65 -24.14 -33.32
C ALA A 1170 15.38 -24.85 -31.98
N ARG A 1171 16.42 -25.04 -31.17
CA ARG A 1171 16.29 -25.57 -29.80
C ARG A 1171 15.60 -24.58 -28.87
N ALA A 1172 15.91 -23.28 -28.99
CA ALA A 1172 15.20 -22.25 -28.24
C ALA A 1172 13.72 -22.18 -28.64
N MET A 1173 13.37 -22.30 -29.93
CA MET A 1173 11.98 -22.35 -30.40
C MET A 1173 11.19 -23.50 -29.78
N LYS A 1174 11.84 -24.63 -29.51
CA LYS A 1174 11.24 -25.74 -28.77
C LYS A 1174 10.89 -25.34 -27.34
N LEU A 1175 11.82 -24.68 -26.65
CA LEU A 1175 11.63 -24.23 -25.27
C LEU A 1175 10.55 -23.15 -25.15
N THR A 1176 10.47 -22.23 -26.13
CA THR A 1176 9.46 -21.17 -26.14
C THR A 1176 8.09 -21.63 -26.63
N GLY A 1177 7.97 -22.86 -27.14
CA GLY A 1177 6.74 -23.38 -27.73
C GLY A 1177 6.43 -22.83 -29.13
N LEU A 1178 7.32 -22.02 -29.73
CA LEU A 1178 7.17 -21.55 -31.11
C LEU A 1178 7.26 -22.69 -32.13
N ASN A 1179 7.95 -23.77 -31.78
CA ASN A 1179 7.98 -25.02 -32.53
C ASN A 1179 7.85 -26.19 -31.54
N ASP A 1180 7.13 -27.25 -31.90
CA ASP A 1180 6.93 -28.41 -31.02
C ASP A 1180 8.15 -29.37 -30.96
N GLY A 1181 9.22 -29.05 -31.69
CA GLY A 1181 10.43 -29.86 -31.79
C GLY A 1181 10.28 -31.08 -32.70
N THR A 1182 9.19 -31.18 -33.47
CA THR A 1182 9.01 -32.25 -34.46
C THR A 1182 10.00 -32.07 -35.62
N ALA A 1183 10.58 -33.19 -36.07
CA ALA A 1183 11.52 -33.17 -37.19
C ALA A 1183 10.78 -32.74 -38.47
N ALA A 1184 11.27 -31.67 -39.11
CA ALA A 1184 10.71 -31.20 -40.36
C ALA A 1184 10.90 -32.26 -41.48
N SER A 1185 9.85 -32.48 -42.28
CA SER A 1185 9.92 -33.40 -43.43
C SER A 1185 10.93 -32.93 -44.47
N GLU A 1186 11.59 -33.85 -45.18
CA GLU A 1186 12.55 -33.53 -46.24
C GLU A 1186 11.94 -32.68 -47.37
N SER A 1187 10.65 -32.88 -47.66
CA SER A 1187 9.90 -32.04 -48.61
C SER A 1187 9.80 -30.59 -48.13
N PHE A 1188 9.50 -30.37 -46.85
CA PHE A 1188 9.44 -29.03 -46.26
C PHE A 1188 10.82 -28.37 -46.28
N VAL A 1189 11.87 -29.10 -45.86
CA VAL A 1189 13.25 -28.59 -45.85
C VAL A 1189 13.68 -28.16 -47.26
N SER A 1190 13.41 -29.01 -48.25
CA SER A 1190 13.75 -28.73 -49.65
C SER A 1190 12.98 -27.52 -50.19
N GLU A 1191 11.68 -27.41 -49.90
CA GLU A 1191 10.85 -26.28 -50.31
C GLU A 1191 11.37 -24.94 -49.74
N LYS A 1192 11.64 -24.89 -48.43
CA LYS A 1192 12.08 -23.64 -47.78
C LYS A 1192 13.49 -23.20 -48.20
N LEU A 1193 14.37 -24.15 -48.51
CA LEU A 1193 15.74 -23.83 -48.91
C LEU A 1193 15.92 -23.62 -50.42
N ALA A 1194 14.97 -24.06 -51.26
CA ALA A 1194 15.10 -23.99 -52.73
C ALA A 1194 15.33 -22.58 -53.29
N GLY A 1195 14.88 -21.54 -52.59
CA GLY A 1195 15.06 -20.14 -52.99
C GLY A 1195 16.48 -19.58 -52.82
N PHE A 1196 17.40 -20.34 -52.21
CA PHE A 1196 18.74 -19.89 -51.90
C PHE A 1196 19.80 -20.62 -52.73
N ARG A 1197 20.69 -19.85 -53.38
CA ARG A 1197 21.69 -20.36 -54.33
C ARG A 1197 22.76 -21.22 -53.67
N ASP A 1198 23.01 -21.00 -52.39
CA ASP A 1198 24.00 -21.67 -51.55
C ASP A 1198 23.36 -22.71 -50.59
N ALA A 1199 22.12 -23.12 -50.84
CA ALA A 1199 21.45 -24.16 -50.06
C ALA A 1199 22.19 -25.52 -50.08
N GLY A 1200 23.05 -25.75 -51.08
CA GLY A 1200 23.93 -26.91 -51.16
C GLY A 1200 25.11 -26.89 -50.17
N ASP A 1201 25.50 -25.71 -49.68
CA ASP A 1201 26.64 -25.53 -48.77
C ASP A 1201 26.25 -25.75 -47.29
N VAL A 1202 24.94 -25.92 -47.03
CA VAL A 1202 24.41 -26.16 -45.68
C VAL A 1202 24.79 -27.56 -45.21
N SER A 1203 25.41 -27.65 -44.03
CA SER A 1203 25.73 -28.94 -43.41
C SER A 1203 24.47 -29.77 -43.16
N ALA A 1204 24.52 -31.09 -43.39
CA ALA A 1204 23.38 -31.99 -43.18
C ALA A 1204 22.72 -31.84 -41.79
N TRP A 1205 23.53 -31.69 -40.74
CA TRP A 1205 23.08 -31.51 -39.36
C TRP A 1205 22.35 -30.18 -39.09
N ALA A 1206 22.52 -29.16 -39.95
CA ALA A 1206 21.93 -27.84 -39.79
C ALA A 1206 20.74 -27.57 -40.73
N ARG A 1207 20.54 -28.41 -41.76
CA ARG A 1207 19.53 -28.18 -42.83
C ARG A 1207 18.14 -27.97 -42.27
N GLN A 1208 17.70 -28.81 -41.34
CA GLN A 1208 16.38 -28.72 -40.72
C GLN A 1208 16.24 -27.41 -39.93
N ALA A 1209 17.21 -27.08 -39.09
CA ALA A 1209 17.18 -25.87 -38.27
C ALA A 1209 17.17 -24.58 -39.12
N LEU A 1210 17.93 -24.55 -40.21
CA LEU A 1210 17.90 -23.43 -41.16
C LEU A 1210 16.55 -23.30 -41.86
N ALA A 1211 15.95 -24.41 -42.32
CA ALA A 1211 14.63 -24.39 -42.93
C ALA A 1211 13.54 -23.89 -41.97
N ILE A 1212 13.57 -24.34 -40.71
CA ILE A 1212 12.66 -23.88 -39.66
C ILE A 1212 12.90 -22.39 -39.38
N GLY A 1213 14.16 -21.97 -39.20
CA GLY A 1213 14.51 -20.57 -38.95
C GLY A 1213 14.10 -19.62 -40.08
N VAL A 1214 14.16 -20.06 -41.34
CA VAL A 1214 13.65 -19.31 -42.50
C VAL A 1214 12.11 -19.28 -42.51
N SER A 1215 11.47 -20.42 -42.24
CA SER A 1215 10.00 -20.52 -42.18
C SER A 1215 9.42 -19.58 -41.12
N GLU A 1216 10.06 -19.56 -39.94
CA GLU A 1216 9.71 -18.67 -38.83
C GLU A 1216 10.26 -17.25 -39.00
N ARG A 1217 10.84 -16.92 -40.16
CA ARG A 1217 11.39 -15.59 -40.50
C ARG A 1217 12.41 -15.05 -39.49
N LEU A 1218 13.00 -15.92 -38.67
CA LEU A 1218 14.11 -15.59 -37.79
C LEU A 1218 15.37 -15.34 -38.61
N LEU A 1219 15.61 -16.20 -39.61
CA LEU A 1219 16.75 -16.12 -40.50
C LEU A 1219 16.30 -15.64 -41.89
N GLN A 1220 17.07 -14.71 -42.46
CA GLN A 1220 16.84 -14.18 -43.81
C GLN A 1220 18.18 -14.21 -44.57
N GLY A 1221 18.12 -14.55 -45.86
CA GLY A 1221 19.27 -14.48 -46.75
C GLY A 1221 19.44 -13.10 -47.39
N ASN A 1222 20.62 -12.81 -47.92
CA ASN A 1222 20.90 -11.60 -48.69
C ASN A 1222 20.97 -11.95 -50.19
N GLN A 1223 20.22 -11.25 -51.04
CA GLN A 1223 20.24 -11.43 -52.51
C GLN A 1223 20.15 -12.91 -52.97
N ALA A 1224 19.28 -13.70 -52.31
CA ALA A 1224 19.11 -15.15 -52.53
C ALA A 1224 20.29 -16.06 -52.10
N ALA A 1225 21.10 -15.64 -51.11
CA ALA A 1225 22.09 -16.49 -50.43
C ALA A 1225 21.90 -16.48 -48.89
N LEU A 1226 22.02 -17.64 -48.23
CA LEU A 1226 21.92 -17.78 -46.77
C LEU A 1226 23.24 -17.49 -46.05
N LEU A 1227 24.37 -17.75 -46.70
CA LEU A 1227 25.73 -17.68 -46.18
C LEU A 1227 25.91 -18.58 -44.93
N PRO A 1228 25.63 -19.90 -45.01
CA PRO A 1228 25.56 -20.78 -43.84
C PRO A 1228 26.88 -20.87 -43.06
N LYS A 1229 28.03 -20.74 -43.74
CA LYS A 1229 29.37 -20.82 -43.14
C LYS A 1229 29.90 -19.50 -42.59
N ASN A 1230 29.23 -18.38 -42.87
CA ASN A 1230 29.71 -17.08 -42.41
C ASN A 1230 29.40 -16.89 -40.93
N ALA A 1231 30.30 -16.20 -40.23
CA ALA A 1231 30.06 -15.76 -38.87
C ALA A 1231 28.95 -14.70 -38.85
N ILE A 1232 28.06 -14.76 -37.85
CA ILE A 1232 27.03 -13.74 -37.65
C ILE A 1232 27.56 -12.56 -36.85
N THR A 1233 27.02 -11.37 -37.12
CA THR A 1233 27.38 -10.14 -36.41
C THR A 1233 26.57 -9.91 -35.14
N ARG A 1234 27.01 -8.99 -34.27
CA ARG A 1234 26.28 -8.58 -33.07
C ARG A 1234 24.91 -7.99 -33.41
N ALA A 1235 24.81 -7.21 -34.48
CA ALA A 1235 23.53 -6.67 -34.95
C ALA A 1235 22.59 -7.76 -35.47
N GLU A 1236 23.09 -8.69 -36.29
CA GLU A 1236 22.29 -9.83 -36.75
C GLU A 1236 21.79 -10.66 -35.57
N THR A 1237 22.64 -10.91 -34.58
CA THR A 1237 22.29 -11.63 -33.35
C THR A 1237 21.15 -10.95 -32.61
N ALA A 1238 21.25 -9.63 -32.36
CA ALA A 1238 20.20 -8.89 -31.67
C ALA A 1238 18.85 -8.97 -32.40
N VAL A 1239 18.86 -8.85 -33.72
CA VAL A 1239 17.64 -8.90 -34.55
C VAL A 1239 17.02 -10.29 -34.54
N ILE A 1240 17.83 -11.34 -34.69
CA ILE A 1240 17.34 -12.73 -34.70
C ILE A 1240 16.75 -13.11 -33.33
N VAL A 1241 17.42 -12.73 -32.24
CA VAL A 1241 16.95 -12.98 -30.87
C VAL A 1241 15.68 -12.18 -30.56
N SER A 1242 15.63 -10.90 -30.93
CA SER A 1242 14.41 -10.08 -30.75
C SER A 1242 13.22 -10.70 -31.48
N ARG A 1243 13.39 -11.14 -32.74
CA ARG A 1243 12.34 -11.83 -33.51
C ARG A 1243 11.91 -13.15 -32.88
N LEU A 1244 12.84 -13.92 -32.31
CA LEU A 1244 12.52 -15.15 -31.61
C LEU A 1244 11.56 -14.86 -30.44
N LEU A 1245 11.90 -13.86 -29.62
CA LEU A 1245 11.08 -13.50 -28.46
C LEU A 1245 9.69 -12.96 -28.87
N GLN A 1246 9.64 -12.09 -29.88
CA GLN A 1246 8.37 -11.53 -30.39
C GLN A 1246 7.46 -12.61 -31.00
N ARG A 1247 8.02 -13.49 -31.84
CA ARG A 1247 7.25 -14.58 -32.47
C ARG A 1247 6.77 -15.62 -31.48
N SER A 1248 7.53 -15.81 -30.41
CA SER A 1248 7.13 -16.68 -29.30
C SER A 1248 6.11 -16.01 -28.36
N GLY A 1249 5.72 -14.75 -28.60
CA GLY A 1249 4.80 -14.01 -27.73
C GLY A 1249 5.38 -13.66 -26.35
N LEU A 1250 6.71 -13.66 -26.22
CA LEU A 1250 7.42 -13.42 -24.96
C LEU A 1250 7.74 -11.95 -24.72
N ILE A 1251 7.84 -11.15 -25.79
CA ILE A 1251 7.93 -9.69 -25.77
C ILE A 1251 7.01 -9.10 -26.84
N ASP A 1252 6.77 -7.80 -26.76
CA ASP A 1252 5.96 -6.99 -27.68
C ASP A 1252 6.66 -6.60 -29.00
#